data_AF-A0A9Q4BNL5-F1
#
_entry.id   AF-A0A9Q4BNL5-F1
#
_cell.length_a   1.000
_cell.length_b   1.000
_cell.length_c   1.000
_cell.angle_alpha   90.00
_cell.angle_beta   90.00
_cell.angle_gamma   90.00
#
_symmetry.space_group_name_H-M   'P 1'
#
loop_
_entity.id
_entity.type
_entity.pdbx_description
1 polymer ?
#
loop_
_entity_poly.entity_id
_entity_poly.type
_entity_poly.pdbx_seq_one_letter_code
_entity_poly.pdbx_strand_id
1 'polypeptide(L)'
;MKKFLLVLLIAVSCTSLMAQDYFRTSPHEVSKEVLNSIESSMLNKYGKKYYLSVFFIMDSLLSDPFYMDEIRDPYGKLKGISLFSCRKGGEGLPDSLRFIPDSSIVGIYKDGNIIWDSGPVIYGNIENYLSFCGDINKDGVVDIGLVANYYDFWNNNPRTSLNYLWILDWDGTSGKFINDYDVNTGKSSLVPGIFWLFDWEGDGIWEIFSHWEYDQAPPENPPANYPLVTYGWNGSKYGLWSSVYQLKWNDFFPAKWVKAEGQCRVSKSGDNSLYDYSFTSSPESKQDIEDIYITGIDSTIIDNESKYDNDVHSNPVKMYLNNTWLFYSKSYYSLIKPGETKTGYWYKGKGLPGLCDVYIRGSVPLKFGGFGDSSMTIEMRYRDIFTNSFRTVTIGIKPFPDEVSTPAFLDTIIHYSKKSYELGWIKDQNLMDKFNRYLGSARDLIIQKNSHEARGDLNSLLEDLERETPQMLSPEAYALLKLNTEYVIRRLPATYKLNLNIIGNGLIEKYPAQTEYDSASTVMLTAKPSAGFRFRNWSGNAASDSNTISVLMNSSKNITAEFIPVIKPVGITSISPRFSIEGTKRLGLNIAGYGFLETTVVSYNGIVRQPEYLSGSLITLTLNQSDLKSKTSVELKVVNTDGGQSKIAEFIIISKPEAVDTLISMLNRANETGQLKNRGIYNSLYKKLENSKKDLEKGNMNSASGTLNAFSSELEAQRGKGLSENAWKELKSFADLILQSF
;
A
#
# COMPACT_ATOMS: atom_id res chain seq x y z
N MET A 1 -51.51 -5.12 17.69
CA MET A 1 -50.80 -5.11 16.39
C MET A 1 -51.61 -5.75 15.25
N LYS A 2 -52.17 -6.96 15.38
CA LYS A 2 -52.98 -7.61 14.31
C LYS A 2 -54.25 -6.86 13.87
N LYS A 3 -54.95 -6.16 14.79
CA LYS A 3 -56.07 -5.26 14.45
C LYS A 3 -55.64 -3.89 13.95
N PHE A 4 -54.38 -3.50 14.19
CA PHE A 4 -53.89 -2.15 13.84
C PHE A 4 -53.50 -2.07 12.36
N LEU A 5 -53.05 -3.18 11.75
CA LEU A 5 -52.67 -3.23 10.33
C LEU A 5 -53.88 -3.29 9.38
N LEU A 6 -54.89 -4.09 9.71
CA LEU A 6 -56.17 -4.11 8.98
C LEU A 6 -56.91 -2.77 9.11
N VAL A 7 -56.85 -2.15 10.29
CA VAL A 7 -57.36 -0.80 10.52
C VAL A 7 -56.50 0.26 9.85
N LEU A 8 -55.19 0.05 9.59
CA LEU A 8 -54.36 0.99 8.81
C LEU A 8 -54.60 0.89 7.31
N LEU A 9 -54.78 -0.33 6.76
CA LEU A 9 -55.16 -0.56 5.37
C LEU A 9 -56.55 0.01 5.09
N ILE A 10 -57.49 -0.19 6.03
CA ILE A 10 -58.80 0.46 6.01
C ILE A 10 -58.67 1.96 6.30
N ALA A 11 -57.72 2.42 7.13
CA ALA A 11 -57.55 3.83 7.47
C ALA A 11 -56.86 4.64 6.37
N VAL A 12 -56.01 4.06 5.53
CA VAL A 12 -55.38 4.78 4.40
C VAL A 12 -56.33 4.84 3.21
N SER A 13 -57.06 3.75 2.94
CA SER A 13 -58.23 3.83 2.07
C SER A 13 -59.29 4.76 2.65
N CYS A 14 -59.47 4.81 3.97
CA CYS A 14 -60.34 5.80 4.61
C CYS A 14 -59.72 7.18 4.73
N THR A 15 -58.42 7.42 4.57
CA THR A 15 -57.89 8.80 4.53
C THR A 15 -58.00 9.36 3.13
N SER A 16 -57.87 8.54 2.07
CA SER A 16 -58.24 8.97 0.71
C SER A 16 -59.76 9.04 0.54
N LEU A 17 -60.54 8.11 1.11
CA LEU A 17 -62.02 8.18 1.10
C LEU A 17 -62.59 9.25 2.04
N MET A 18 -62.04 9.50 3.24
CA MET A 18 -62.53 10.55 4.15
C MET A 18 -61.95 11.94 3.85
N ALA A 19 -60.84 12.07 3.12
CA ALA A 19 -60.36 13.38 2.63
C ALA A 19 -61.05 13.83 1.33
N GLN A 20 -61.60 12.90 0.53
CA GLN A 20 -62.34 13.23 -0.70
C GLN A 20 -63.75 13.80 -0.45
N ASP A 21 -64.37 13.51 0.69
CA ASP A 21 -65.64 14.15 1.10
C ASP A 21 -65.51 15.66 1.37
N TYR A 22 -64.27 16.20 1.49
CA TYR A 22 -64.03 17.59 1.92
C TYR A 22 -63.94 18.61 0.78
N PHE A 23 -63.71 18.18 -0.47
CA PHE A 23 -63.47 19.08 -1.63
C PHE A 23 -64.41 18.86 -2.81
N ARG A 24 -65.29 17.87 -2.70
CA ARG A 24 -66.47 17.80 -3.55
C ARG A 24 -67.32 19.02 -3.24
N THR A 25 -67.50 19.92 -4.21
CA THR A 25 -68.65 20.82 -4.13
C THR A 25 -69.86 19.94 -4.39
N SER A 26 -70.64 19.67 -3.33
CA SER A 26 -71.91 18.96 -3.50
C SER A 26 -72.73 19.68 -4.57
N PRO A 27 -73.53 19.00 -5.41
CA PRO A 27 -74.42 19.69 -6.35
C PRO A 27 -75.30 20.76 -5.68
N HIS A 28 -75.55 20.62 -4.36
CA HIS A 28 -76.28 21.58 -3.53
C HIS A 28 -75.46 22.83 -3.13
N GLU A 29 -74.13 22.79 -3.24
CA GLU A 29 -73.19 23.87 -2.94
C GLU A 29 -72.77 24.63 -4.21
N VAL A 30 -73.00 24.05 -5.38
CA VAL A 30 -72.85 24.74 -6.68
C VAL A 30 -73.98 25.76 -6.83
N SER A 31 -73.68 26.94 -7.40
CA SER A 31 -74.71 27.94 -7.63
C SER A 31 -75.81 27.40 -8.55
N LYS A 32 -77.08 27.74 -8.26
CA LYS A 32 -78.23 27.32 -9.08
C LYS A 32 -78.07 27.72 -10.55
N GLU A 33 -77.38 28.83 -10.81
CA GLU A 33 -77.08 29.31 -12.16
C GLU A 33 -76.18 28.34 -12.93
N VAL A 34 -75.07 27.88 -12.32
CA VAL A 34 -74.16 26.91 -12.93
C VAL A 34 -74.85 25.56 -13.11
N LEU A 35 -75.57 25.08 -12.10
CA LEU A 35 -76.32 23.81 -12.16
C LEU A 35 -77.33 23.83 -13.32
N ASN A 36 -78.18 24.86 -13.39
CA ASN A 36 -79.16 24.99 -14.46
C ASN A 36 -78.52 25.14 -15.84
N SER A 37 -77.38 25.86 -15.93
CA SER A 37 -76.62 26.03 -17.17
C SER A 37 -76.16 24.67 -17.71
N ILE A 38 -75.57 23.84 -16.85
CA ILE A 38 -75.05 22.52 -17.23
C ILE A 38 -76.19 21.58 -17.63
N GLU A 39 -77.21 21.42 -16.78
CA GLU A 39 -78.29 20.46 -17.02
C GLU A 39 -79.15 20.84 -18.24
N SER A 40 -79.41 22.13 -18.46
CA SER A 40 -80.13 22.61 -19.66
C SER A 40 -79.31 22.41 -20.93
N SER A 41 -78.00 22.65 -20.87
CA SER A 41 -77.09 22.40 -22.00
C SER A 41 -77.06 20.93 -22.38
N MET A 42 -77.02 20.03 -21.39
CA MET A 42 -77.08 18.58 -21.61
C MET A 42 -78.41 18.13 -22.21
N LEU A 43 -79.54 18.67 -21.72
CA LEU A 43 -80.86 18.39 -22.29
C LEU A 43 -80.96 18.85 -23.75
N ASN A 44 -80.49 20.05 -24.05
CA ASN A 44 -80.53 20.62 -25.39
C ASN A 44 -79.61 19.84 -26.37
N LYS A 45 -78.41 19.44 -25.92
CA LYS A 45 -77.42 18.76 -26.77
C LYS A 45 -77.78 17.30 -27.03
N TYR A 46 -78.28 16.57 -26.02
CA TYR A 46 -78.45 15.11 -26.08
C TYR A 46 -79.91 14.64 -26.08
N GLY A 47 -80.87 15.56 -25.96
CA GLY A 47 -82.31 15.23 -25.94
C GLY A 47 -82.74 14.39 -24.73
N LYS A 48 -81.89 14.29 -23.70
CA LYS A 48 -82.09 13.50 -22.48
C LYS A 48 -81.70 14.33 -21.27
N LYS A 49 -82.41 14.15 -20.15
CA LYS A 49 -82.07 14.82 -18.89
C LYS A 49 -80.87 14.13 -18.23
N TYR A 50 -79.81 14.90 -18.05
CA TYR A 50 -78.66 14.54 -17.22
C TYR A 50 -78.60 15.50 -16.04
N TYR A 51 -78.31 14.97 -14.86
CA TYR A 51 -78.26 15.72 -13.61
C TYR A 51 -76.81 15.83 -13.16
N LEU A 52 -76.42 17.01 -12.68
CA LEU A 52 -75.07 17.24 -12.17
C LEU A 52 -74.80 16.33 -10.96
N SER A 53 -73.77 15.49 -11.03
CA SER A 53 -73.38 14.57 -9.95
C SER A 53 -72.17 15.08 -9.17
N VAL A 54 -71.19 15.66 -9.86
CA VAL A 54 -69.95 16.19 -9.27
C VAL A 54 -69.51 17.46 -9.99
N PHE A 55 -68.89 18.37 -9.23
CA PHE A 55 -68.26 19.58 -9.74
C PHE A 55 -66.96 19.82 -8.95
N PHE A 56 -65.82 19.81 -9.65
CA PHE A 56 -64.47 20.06 -9.11
C PHE A 56 -63.96 21.41 -9.62
N ILE A 57 -63.59 22.30 -8.70
CA ILE A 57 -62.94 23.57 -9.03
C ILE A 57 -61.42 23.33 -9.03
N MET A 58 -60.81 23.33 -10.21
CA MET A 58 -59.41 22.92 -10.34
C MET A 58 -58.43 23.86 -9.63
N ASP A 59 -58.70 25.16 -9.60
CA ASP A 59 -57.86 26.14 -8.90
C ASP A 59 -57.75 25.84 -7.39
N SER A 60 -58.82 25.34 -6.77
CA SER A 60 -58.82 24.96 -5.36
C SER A 60 -57.93 23.74 -5.14
N LEU A 61 -58.04 22.72 -5.99
CA LEU A 61 -57.25 21.49 -5.92
C LEU A 61 -55.77 21.74 -6.17
N LEU A 62 -55.43 22.58 -7.16
CA LEU A 62 -54.05 22.95 -7.49
C LEU A 62 -53.37 23.81 -6.42
N SER A 63 -54.15 24.41 -5.50
CA SER A 63 -53.62 25.22 -4.39
C SER A 63 -53.46 24.42 -3.09
N ASP A 64 -53.95 23.18 -3.04
CA ASP A 64 -53.95 22.38 -1.82
C ASP A 64 -52.60 21.66 -1.60
N PRO A 65 -51.89 21.93 -0.48
CA PRO A 65 -50.60 21.29 -0.18
C PRO A 65 -50.65 19.77 -0.08
N PHE A 66 -51.82 19.17 0.22
CA PHE A 66 -51.96 17.73 0.38
C PHE A 66 -52.03 16.97 -0.96
N TYR A 67 -52.44 17.63 -2.05
CA TYR A 67 -52.64 16.99 -3.36
C TYR A 67 -51.66 17.47 -4.45
N MET A 68 -50.73 18.38 -4.14
CA MET A 68 -49.76 18.92 -5.12
C MET A 68 -48.93 17.83 -5.84
N ASP A 69 -48.74 16.66 -5.22
CA ASP A 69 -48.01 15.55 -5.83
C ASP A 69 -48.85 14.73 -6.81
N GLU A 70 -50.17 14.67 -6.66
CA GLU A 70 -51.10 13.85 -7.47
C GLU A 70 -51.88 14.68 -8.50
N ILE A 71 -52.15 15.95 -8.19
CA ILE A 71 -52.86 16.90 -9.05
C ILE A 71 -51.88 17.99 -9.48
N ARG A 72 -51.35 17.84 -10.69
CA ARG A 72 -50.36 18.74 -11.29
C ARG A 72 -50.94 19.39 -12.53
N ASP A 73 -50.52 20.63 -12.77
CA ASP A 73 -50.82 21.36 -14.00
C ASP A 73 -49.51 21.76 -14.70
N PRO A 74 -48.79 20.79 -15.31
CA PRO A 74 -47.46 21.05 -15.88
C PRO A 74 -47.48 22.09 -17.00
N TYR A 75 -48.64 22.31 -17.62
CA TYR A 75 -48.80 23.14 -18.82
C TYR A 75 -49.75 24.34 -18.62
N GLY A 76 -50.25 24.57 -17.40
CA GLY A 76 -51.17 25.68 -17.09
C GLY A 76 -52.56 25.54 -17.73
N LYS A 77 -53.03 24.31 -18.00
CA LYS A 77 -54.27 23.98 -18.73
C LYS A 77 -55.46 23.71 -17.82
N LEU A 78 -55.22 23.47 -16.53
CA LEU A 78 -56.25 23.21 -15.53
C LEU A 78 -56.65 24.48 -14.76
N LYS A 79 -55.92 25.58 -14.94
CA LYS A 79 -56.23 26.84 -14.27
C LYS A 79 -57.54 27.46 -14.78
N GLY A 80 -58.41 27.86 -13.85
CA GLY A 80 -59.67 28.56 -14.10
C GLY A 80 -60.75 27.72 -14.75
N ILE A 81 -60.60 26.39 -14.79
CA ILE A 81 -61.65 25.48 -15.27
C ILE A 81 -62.30 24.73 -14.10
N SER A 82 -63.48 24.18 -14.35
CA SER A 82 -64.12 23.23 -13.45
C SER A 82 -64.44 21.95 -14.20
N LEU A 83 -64.09 20.81 -13.60
CA LEU A 83 -64.44 19.50 -14.12
C LEU A 83 -65.80 19.10 -13.55
N PHE A 84 -66.73 18.64 -14.38
CA PHE A 84 -68.03 18.18 -13.93
C PHE A 84 -68.34 16.77 -14.43
N SER A 85 -69.17 16.06 -13.69
CA SER A 85 -69.83 14.85 -14.16
C SER A 85 -71.34 15.01 -14.10
N CYS A 86 -72.05 14.47 -15.07
CA CYS A 86 -73.50 14.36 -15.04
C CYS A 86 -73.93 12.91 -15.24
N ARG A 87 -75.05 12.53 -14.63
CA ARG A 87 -75.64 11.20 -14.75
C ARG A 87 -77.04 11.23 -15.36
N LYS A 88 -77.38 10.17 -16.08
CA LYS A 88 -78.68 9.95 -16.69
C LYS A 88 -79.68 9.53 -15.63
N GLY A 89 -80.70 10.36 -15.40
CA GLY A 89 -81.69 10.14 -14.34
C GLY A 89 -81.35 10.85 -13.02
N GLY A 90 -82.39 11.37 -12.36
CA GLY A 90 -82.26 12.27 -11.20
C GLY A 90 -82.54 11.61 -9.85
N GLU A 91 -82.49 12.41 -8.79
CA GLU A 91 -82.91 12.00 -7.45
C GLU A 91 -84.32 11.39 -7.48
N GLY A 92 -84.49 10.21 -6.86
CA GLY A 92 -85.78 9.52 -6.75
C GLY A 92 -86.10 8.46 -7.81
N LEU A 93 -85.24 8.22 -8.81
CA LEU A 93 -85.39 7.07 -9.71
C LEU A 93 -84.89 5.76 -9.05
N PRO A 94 -85.47 4.59 -9.38
CA PRO A 94 -85.01 3.30 -8.86
C PRO A 94 -83.55 3.04 -9.23
N ASP A 95 -82.78 2.46 -8.30
CA ASP A 95 -81.33 2.28 -8.43
C ASP A 95 -80.93 1.51 -9.70
N SER A 96 -81.80 0.64 -10.21
CA SER A 96 -81.62 -0.11 -11.47
C SER A 96 -81.50 0.77 -12.73
N LEU A 97 -81.98 2.02 -12.69
CA LEU A 97 -81.85 2.99 -13.80
C LEU A 97 -80.62 3.91 -13.68
N ARG A 98 -79.93 3.88 -12.53
CA ARG A 98 -78.78 4.76 -12.23
C ARG A 98 -77.46 4.23 -12.80
N PHE A 99 -77.41 2.99 -13.28
CA PHE A 99 -76.19 2.28 -13.70
C PHE A 99 -76.40 1.47 -14.99
N ILE A 100 -76.84 2.16 -16.04
CA ILE A 100 -76.99 1.61 -17.41
C ILE A 100 -75.83 2.06 -18.31
N PRO A 101 -75.50 1.34 -19.39
CA PRO A 101 -74.52 1.80 -20.38
C PRO A 101 -74.81 3.24 -20.80
N ASP A 102 -73.75 4.03 -21.03
CA ASP A 102 -73.86 5.43 -21.42
C ASP A 102 -74.62 6.28 -20.38
N SER A 103 -74.45 5.97 -19.09
CA SER A 103 -75.14 6.66 -18.00
C SER A 103 -74.52 8.00 -17.64
N SER A 104 -73.24 8.22 -17.91
CA SER A 104 -72.52 9.39 -17.41
C SER A 104 -71.77 10.16 -18.49
N ILE A 105 -71.72 11.47 -18.29
CA ILE A 105 -71.01 12.46 -19.10
C ILE A 105 -70.00 13.14 -18.19
N VAL A 106 -68.78 13.32 -18.66
CA VAL A 106 -67.80 14.23 -18.04
C VAL A 106 -67.64 15.43 -18.94
N GLY A 107 -67.49 16.61 -18.37
CA GLY A 107 -67.15 17.77 -19.16
C GLY A 107 -66.37 18.82 -18.39
N ILE A 108 -65.96 19.83 -19.12
CA ILE A 108 -65.18 20.94 -18.61
C ILE A 108 -66.00 22.21 -18.78
N TYR A 109 -66.15 22.92 -17.66
CA TYR A 109 -66.87 24.17 -17.54
C TYR A 109 -65.89 25.31 -17.33
N LYS A 110 -66.07 26.40 -18.06
CA LYS A 110 -65.24 27.60 -17.98
C LYS A 110 -66.06 28.83 -18.29
N ASP A 111 -65.93 29.87 -17.48
CA ASP A 111 -66.53 31.19 -17.73
C ASP A 111 -68.02 31.15 -18.12
N GLY A 112 -68.82 30.34 -17.42
CA GLY A 112 -70.26 30.26 -17.65
C GLY A 112 -70.71 29.21 -18.70
N ASN A 113 -69.77 28.56 -19.38
CA ASN A 113 -70.05 27.70 -20.54
C ASN A 113 -69.41 26.31 -20.41
N ILE A 114 -70.05 25.31 -21.00
CA ILE A 114 -69.43 24.00 -21.25
C ILE A 114 -68.53 24.13 -22.47
N ILE A 115 -67.22 24.02 -22.28
CA ILE A 115 -66.24 24.15 -23.37
C ILE A 115 -65.91 22.80 -24.02
N TRP A 116 -66.10 21.70 -23.29
CA TRP A 116 -65.97 20.34 -23.80
C TRP A 116 -66.80 19.37 -22.96
N ASP A 117 -67.29 18.30 -23.56
CA ASP A 117 -67.87 17.17 -22.84
C ASP A 117 -67.70 15.86 -23.63
N SER A 118 -67.66 14.74 -22.91
CA SER A 118 -67.38 13.42 -23.46
C SER A 118 -68.53 12.81 -24.26
N GLY A 119 -69.73 13.37 -24.16
CA GLY A 119 -70.96 12.65 -24.45
C GLY A 119 -71.19 11.46 -23.49
N PRO A 120 -72.32 10.75 -23.65
CA PRO A 120 -72.70 9.67 -22.75
C PRO A 120 -71.97 8.39 -23.14
N VAL A 121 -70.73 8.24 -22.69
CA VAL A 121 -69.87 7.07 -23.02
C VAL A 121 -69.41 6.30 -21.79
N ILE A 122 -69.67 6.83 -20.59
CA ILE A 122 -69.15 6.30 -19.33
C ILE A 122 -70.23 5.49 -18.62
N TYR A 123 -69.90 4.25 -18.29
CA TYR A 123 -70.72 3.39 -17.44
C TYR A 123 -70.43 3.61 -15.95
N GLY A 124 -71.50 3.69 -15.16
CA GLY A 124 -71.40 3.98 -13.74
C GLY A 124 -71.30 5.47 -13.47
N ASN A 125 -71.00 5.83 -12.22
CA ASN A 125 -71.06 7.21 -11.77
C ASN A 125 -69.69 7.70 -11.28
N ILE A 126 -69.22 8.80 -11.84
CA ILE A 126 -68.03 9.51 -11.34
C ILE A 126 -68.54 10.44 -10.26
N GLU A 127 -68.85 9.83 -9.12
CA GLU A 127 -69.62 10.49 -8.07
C GLU A 127 -68.71 11.13 -7.01
N ASN A 128 -67.43 10.74 -6.92
CA ASN A 128 -66.51 11.24 -5.88
C ASN A 128 -64.99 11.21 -6.20
N TYR A 129 -64.53 10.77 -7.38
CA TYR A 129 -63.12 10.38 -7.55
C TYR A 129 -62.43 10.99 -8.77
N LEU A 130 -61.72 12.10 -8.53
CA LEU A 130 -60.59 12.53 -9.35
C LEU A 130 -59.33 11.86 -8.78
N SER A 131 -58.68 11.00 -9.56
CA SER A 131 -57.55 10.18 -9.09
C SER A 131 -56.20 10.87 -9.24
N PHE A 132 -55.98 11.58 -10.35
CA PHE A 132 -54.73 12.25 -10.65
C PHE A 132 -54.94 13.28 -11.76
N CYS A 133 -54.03 14.26 -11.82
CA CYS A 133 -53.84 15.13 -12.96
C CYS A 133 -52.34 15.31 -13.23
N GLY A 134 -51.91 15.22 -14.48
CA GLY A 134 -50.52 15.45 -14.85
C GLY A 134 -50.24 14.96 -16.26
N ASP A 135 -48.99 15.04 -16.70
CA ASP A 135 -48.56 14.38 -17.96
C ASP A 135 -47.90 13.05 -17.58
N ILE A 136 -48.71 12.00 -17.51
CA ILE A 136 -48.29 10.67 -17.08
C ILE A 136 -47.72 9.84 -18.23
N ASN A 137 -48.00 10.19 -19.49
CA ASN A 137 -47.54 9.46 -20.67
C ASN A 137 -46.44 10.19 -21.46
N LYS A 138 -46.02 11.38 -21.02
CA LYS A 138 -45.03 12.27 -21.64
C LYS A 138 -45.38 12.71 -23.07
N ASP A 139 -46.66 12.85 -23.38
CA ASP A 139 -47.11 13.30 -24.70
C ASP A 139 -47.26 14.82 -24.83
N GLY A 140 -47.06 15.57 -23.73
CA GLY A 140 -47.19 17.03 -23.70
C GLY A 140 -48.62 17.53 -23.45
N VAL A 141 -49.54 16.63 -23.06
CA VAL A 141 -50.94 16.91 -22.74
C VAL A 141 -51.20 16.62 -21.25
N VAL A 142 -52.28 17.17 -20.69
CA VAL A 142 -52.66 16.88 -19.30
C VAL A 142 -53.61 15.69 -19.28
N ASP A 143 -53.18 14.60 -18.67
CA ASP A 143 -53.99 13.43 -18.36
C ASP A 143 -54.79 13.65 -17.07
N ILE A 144 -56.09 13.40 -17.12
CA ILE A 144 -57.02 13.51 -15.99
C ILE A 144 -57.59 12.13 -15.69
N GLY A 145 -57.20 11.55 -14.56
CA GLY A 145 -57.65 10.24 -14.10
C GLY A 145 -58.98 10.32 -13.36
N LEU A 146 -60.01 9.64 -13.84
CA LEU A 146 -61.38 9.67 -13.32
C LEU A 146 -61.86 8.28 -12.98
N VAL A 147 -62.33 8.07 -11.74
CA VAL A 147 -62.81 6.76 -11.31
C VAL A 147 -64.34 6.74 -11.30
N ALA A 148 -64.91 5.89 -12.14
CA ALA A 148 -66.33 5.61 -12.21
C ALA A 148 -66.68 4.44 -11.29
N ASN A 149 -67.61 4.65 -10.36
CA ASN A 149 -68.10 3.61 -9.46
C ASN A 149 -69.25 2.86 -10.12
N TYR A 150 -69.18 1.54 -10.04
CA TYR A 150 -70.22 0.63 -10.49
C TYR A 150 -70.71 -0.26 -9.34
N TYR A 151 -72.02 -0.23 -9.07
CA TYR A 151 -72.64 -1.15 -8.13
C TYR A 151 -73.19 -2.37 -8.86
N ASP A 152 -72.73 -3.57 -8.49
CA ASP A 152 -73.30 -4.81 -9.01
C ASP A 152 -74.60 -5.16 -8.26
N PHE A 153 -75.73 -4.71 -8.82
CA PHE A 153 -77.06 -4.98 -8.27
C PHE A 153 -77.50 -6.44 -8.42
N TRP A 154 -76.89 -7.21 -9.33
CA TRP A 154 -77.39 -8.54 -9.69
C TRP A 154 -76.97 -9.62 -8.68
N ASN A 155 -75.91 -9.39 -7.92
CA ASN A 155 -75.37 -10.37 -6.96
C ASN A 155 -75.76 -10.14 -5.49
N ASN A 156 -76.65 -9.16 -5.19
CA ASN A 156 -77.17 -8.91 -3.84
C ASN A 156 -76.08 -8.73 -2.76
N ASN A 157 -74.88 -8.28 -3.15
CA ASN A 157 -73.77 -8.04 -2.24
C ASN A 157 -73.55 -6.54 -2.09
N PRO A 158 -74.07 -5.89 -1.03
CA PRO A 158 -73.98 -4.45 -0.83
C PRO A 158 -72.56 -3.93 -0.50
N ARG A 159 -71.52 -4.77 -0.66
CA ARG A 159 -70.12 -4.45 -0.31
C ARG A 159 -69.16 -4.31 -1.49
N THR A 160 -69.60 -4.46 -2.74
CA THR A 160 -68.70 -4.47 -3.91
C THR A 160 -69.06 -3.39 -4.92
N SER A 161 -68.66 -2.14 -4.66
CA SER A 161 -68.52 -1.13 -5.70
C SER A 161 -67.26 -1.42 -6.51
N LEU A 162 -67.41 -1.66 -7.81
CA LEU A 162 -66.31 -1.85 -8.76
C LEU A 162 -65.90 -0.49 -9.34
N ASN A 163 -64.62 -0.16 -9.23
CA ASN A 163 -64.08 1.15 -9.60
C ASN A 163 -63.35 1.07 -10.94
N TYR A 164 -63.90 1.63 -12.01
CA TYR A 164 -63.27 1.65 -13.33
C TYR A 164 -62.53 2.97 -13.55
N LEU A 165 -61.27 2.92 -13.98
CA LEU A 165 -60.49 4.12 -14.30
C LEU A 165 -60.71 4.56 -15.75
N TRP A 166 -60.92 5.84 -15.92
CA TRP A 166 -60.93 6.55 -17.19
C TRP A 166 -59.81 7.57 -17.19
N ILE A 167 -59.15 7.75 -18.33
CA ILE A 167 -58.05 8.70 -18.46
C ILE A 167 -58.37 9.63 -19.62
N LEU A 168 -58.57 10.90 -19.29
CA LEU A 168 -58.93 11.95 -20.22
C LEU A 168 -57.69 12.79 -20.54
N ASP A 169 -57.24 12.77 -21.79
CA ASP A 169 -56.29 13.75 -22.32
C ASP A 169 -56.99 15.09 -22.45
N TRP A 170 -56.38 16.14 -21.94
CA TRP A 170 -56.87 17.51 -22.01
C TRP A 170 -55.78 18.47 -22.50
N ASP A 171 -55.94 18.99 -23.73
CA ASP A 171 -54.99 19.93 -24.35
C ASP A 171 -55.23 21.41 -23.98
N GLY A 172 -56.32 21.68 -23.24
CA GLY A 172 -56.82 23.02 -22.91
C GLY A 172 -58.05 23.46 -23.73
N THR A 173 -58.39 22.74 -24.80
CA THR A 173 -59.48 23.05 -25.73
C THR A 173 -60.36 21.83 -26.02
N SER A 174 -59.77 20.65 -26.13
CA SER A 174 -60.45 19.41 -26.45
C SER A 174 -60.00 18.28 -25.54
N GLY A 175 -60.95 17.40 -25.22
CA GLY A 175 -60.73 16.21 -24.41
C GLY A 175 -60.87 14.93 -25.22
N LYS A 176 -60.09 13.90 -24.89
CA LYS A 176 -60.21 12.55 -25.47
C LYS A 176 -59.85 11.48 -24.45
N PHE A 177 -60.66 10.43 -24.34
CA PHE A 177 -60.26 9.27 -23.54
C PHE A 177 -59.15 8.47 -24.22
N ILE A 178 -58.12 8.13 -23.45
CA ILE A 178 -56.97 7.34 -23.87
C ILE A 178 -56.91 5.97 -23.20
N ASN A 179 -58.07 5.39 -22.96
CA ASN A 179 -58.22 3.98 -22.63
C ASN A 179 -59.36 3.41 -23.49
N ASP A 180 -59.30 2.11 -23.77
CA ASP A 180 -60.42 1.46 -24.45
C ASP A 180 -61.62 1.33 -23.49
N TYR A 181 -62.79 1.10 -24.08
CA TYR A 181 -63.99 0.75 -23.34
C TYR A 181 -64.84 -0.22 -24.16
N ASP A 182 -65.65 -1.02 -23.47
CA ASP A 182 -66.62 -1.89 -24.09
C ASP A 182 -67.82 -1.05 -24.56
N VAL A 183 -68.06 -1.01 -25.87
CA VAL A 183 -69.11 -0.16 -26.48
C VAL A 183 -70.54 -0.57 -26.13
N ASN A 184 -70.76 -1.80 -25.66
CA ASN A 184 -72.10 -2.29 -25.30
C ASN A 184 -72.45 -1.96 -23.86
N THR A 185 -71.43 -1.95 -23.00
CA THR A 185 -71.58 -1.75 -21.56
C THR A 185 -71.16 -0.35 -21.12
N GLY A 186 -70.36 0.36 -21.91
CA GLY A 186 -69.71 1.61 -21.56
C GLY A 186 -68.61 1.46 -20.51
N LYS A 187 -68.10 0.25 -20.24
CA LYS A 187 -67.09 -0.02 -19.20
C LYS A 187 -65.67 0.22 -19.71
N SER A 188 -64.83 0.89 -18.92
CA SER A 188 -63.41 1.03 -19.22
C SER A 188 -62.70 -0.34 -19.31
N SER A 189 -61.72 -0.45 -20.20
CA SER A 189 -60.80 -1.59 -20.28
C SER A 189 -59.83 -1.66 -19.10
N LEU A 190 -59.70 -0.57 -18.33
CA LEU A 190 -58.93 -0.54 -17.08
C LEU A 190 -59.85 -1.10 -15.98
N VAL A 191 -59.73 -2.40 -15.75
CA VAL A 191 -60.63 -3.22 -14.93
C VAL A 191 -60.70 -2.74 -13.48
N PRO A 192 -61.77 -3.10 -12.74
CA PRO A 192 -62.04 -2.58 -11.42
C PRO A 192 -60.89 -2.71 -10.44
N GLY A 193 -60.69 -1.72 -9.56
CA GLY A 193 -59.82 -1.86 -8.38
C GLY A 193 -59.42 -0.55 -7.74
N ILE A 194 -58.37 -0.58 -6.92
CA ILE A 194 -57.67 0.64 -6.48
C ILE A 194 -56.52 0.86 -7.45
N PHE A 195 -56.49 2.03 -8.06
CA PHE A 195 -55.48 2.38 -9.04
C PHE A 195 -54.34 3.15 -8.40
N TRP A 196 -53.12 2.83 -8.85
CA TRP A 196 -51.92 3.57 -8.53
C TRP A 196 -51.18 3.88 -9.81
N LEU A 197 -50.53 5.03 -9.86
CA LEU A 197 -49.61 5.35 -10.94
C LEU A 197 -48.17 5.17 -10.47
N PHE A 198 -47.34 4.56 -11.30
CA PHE A 198 -45.92 4.44 -11.04
C PHE A 198 -45.14 4.29 -12.34
N ASP A 199 -44.04 5.02 -12.48
CA ASP A 199 -43.06 4.88 -13.55
C ASP A 199 -42.15 3.67 -13.27
N TRP A 200 -42.59 2.49 -13.69
CA TRP A 200 -41.89 1.23 -13.44
C TRP A 200 -40.54 1.17 -14.12
N GLU A 201 -40.43 1.80 -15.30
CA GLU A 201 -39.25 1.82 -16.19
C GLU A 201 -38.31 3.03 -16.03
N GLY A 202 -38.68 3.98 -15.18
CA GLY A 202 -37.92 5.19 -14.94
C GLY A 202 -37.74 6.04 -16.19
N ASP A 203 -38.57 5.84 -17.22
CA ASP A 203 -38.50 6.62 -18.46
C ASP A 203 -39.41 7.86 -18.42
N GLY A 204 -40.17 7.98 -17.34
CA GLY A 204 -41.14 9.02 -17.03
C GLY A 204 -42.47 8.87 -17.74
N ILE A 205 -42.74 7.71 -18.34
CA ILE A 205 -44.08 7.23 -18.69
C ILE A 205 -44.54 6.38 -17.51
N TRP A 206 -45.71 6.68 -16.96
CA TRP A 206 -46.21 6.05 -15.74
C TRP A 206 -47.17 4.93 -16.11
N GLU A 207 -46.92 3.74 -15.59
CA GLU A 207 -47.85 2.61 -15.61
C GLU A 207 -48.93 2.78 -14.54
N ILE A 208 -50.06 2.11 -14.75
CA ILE A 208 -51.17 2.06 -13.80
C ILE A 208 -51.27 0.66 -13.23
N PHE A 209 -51.32 0.54 -11.92
CA PHE A 209 -51.43 -0.71 -11.20
C PHE A 209 -52.80 -0.81 -10.57
N SER A 210 -53.41 -1.98 -10.67
CA SER A 210 -54.62 -2.32 -9.93
C SER A 210 -54.42 -3.63 -9.20
N HIS A 211 -54.81 -3.66 -7.93
CA HIS A 211 -55.14 -4.92 -7.27
C HIS A 211 -56.64 -5.11 -7.45
N TRP A 212 -57.05 -6.10 -8.26
CA TRP A 212 -58.38 -6.75 -8.27
C TRP A 212 -58.64 -7.40 -9.63
N GLU A 213 -58.67 -8.74 -9.65
CA GLU A 213 -59.39 -9.50 -10.68
C GLU A 213 -60.78 -9.85 -10.15
N TYR A 214 -61.77 -9.90 -11.05
CA TYR A 214 -63.22 -9.84 -10.85
C TYR A 214 -63.85 -10.73 -9.75
N ASP A 215 -63.15 -11.71 -9.17
CA ASP A 215 -63.79 -12.79 -8.40
C ASP A 215 -63.37 -12.95 -6.91
N GLN A 216 -62.26 -12.39 -6.41
CA GLN A 216 -61.89 -12.54 -4.99
C GLN A 216 -61.11 -11.34 -4.42
N ALA A 217 -61.50 -10.90 -3.22
CA ALA A 217 -60.70 -9.95 -2.45
C ALA A 217 -59.30 -10.52 -2.20
N PRO A 218 -58.23 -9.70 -2.24
CA PRO A 218 -56.88 -10.19 -1.98
C PRO A 218 -56.80 -10.81 -0.57
N PRO A 219 -55.95 -11.84 -0.38
CA PRO A 219 -55.72 -12.40 0.96
C PRO A 219 -55.19 -11.31 1.91
N GLU A 220 -55.49 -11.40 3.21
CA GLU A 220 -54.97 -10.46 4.23
C GLU A 220 -53.43 -10.35 4.22
N ASN A 221 -52.73 -11.36 3.71
CA ASN A 221 -51.31 -11.34 3.37
C ASN A 221 -51.12 -12.02 2.00
N PRO A 222 -51.09 -11.27 0.90
CA PRO A 222 -50.89 -11.87 -0.42
C PRO A 222 -49.55 -12.59 -0.47
N PRO A 223 -49.47 -13.79 -1.08
CA PRO A 223 -48.20 -14.48 -1.26
C PRO A 223 -47.26 -13.63 -2.14
N ALA A 224 -45.94 -13.87 -2.05
CA ALA A 224 -44.91 -13.10 -2.74
C ALA A 224 -45.10 -12.94 -4.27
N ASN A 225 -45.84 -13.88 -4.89
CA ASN A 225 -46.10 -13.91 -6.32
C ASN A 225 -47.56 -13.57 -6.66
N TYR A 226 -48.31 -12.97 -5.75
CA TYR A 226 -49.69 -12.57 -6.03
C TYR A 226 -49.68 -11.56 -7.19
N PRO A 227 -50.37 -11.87 -8.31
CA PRO A 227 -50.34 -11.03 -9.50
C PRO A 227 -51.06 -9.71 -9.23
N LEU A 228 -50.48 -8.64 -9.74
CA LEU A 228 -51.11 -7.34 -9.89
C LEU A 228 -51.39 -7.13 -11.37
N VAL A 229 -52.38 -6.29 -11.67
CA VAL A 229 -52.70 -5.93 -13.04
C VAL A 229 -51.99 -4.62 -13.36
N THR A 230 -51.11 -4.65 -14.36
CA THR A 230 -50.33 -3.48 -14.81
C THR A 230 -50.80 -3.06 -16.20
N TYR A 231 -51.27 -1.82 -16.31
CA TYR A 231 -51.59 -1.17 -17.57
C TYR A 231 -50.47 -0.22 -17.94
N GLY A 232 -50.08 -0.22 -19.21
CA GLY A 232 -49.05 0.70 -19.70
C GLY A 232 -49.52 1.48 -20.91
N TRP A 233 -48.71 2.44 -21.31
CA TRP A 233 -48.91 3.24 -22.50
C TRP A 233 -48.33 2.54 -23.74
N ASN A 234 -49.07 2.46 -24.84
CA ASN A 234 -48.56 1.90 -26.09
C ASN A 234 -48.14 2.95 -27.14
N GLY A 235 -48.08 4.24 -26.75
CA GLY A 235 -47.90 5.36 -27.68
C GLY A 235 -49.20 6.03 -28.13
N SER A 236 -50.38 5.48 -27.76
CA SER A 236 -51.68 6.05 -28.12
C SER A 236 -52.79 5.89 -27.09
N LYS A 237 -52.75 4.84 -26.27
CA LYS A 237 -53.71 4.57 -25.19
C LYS A 237 -53.12 3.67 -24.11
N TYR A 238 -53.67 3.78 -22.90
CA TYR A 238 -53.45 2.88 -21.79
C TYR A 238 -54.27 1.59 -21.92
N GLY A 239 -53.65 0.48 -21.59
CA GLY A 239 -54.29 -0.83 -21.64
C GLY A 239 -53.38 -1.98 -21.22
N LEU A 240 -53.90 -3.20 -21.37
CA LEU A 240 -53.15 -4.42 -21.12
C LEU A 240 -52.37 -4.80 -22.37
N TRP A 241 -51.06 -4.51 -22.35
CA TRP A 241 -50.17 -4.83 -23.46
C TRP A 241 -49.24 -5.97 -23.07
N SER A 242 -48.97 -6.87 -24.01
CA SER A 242 -48.00 -7.95 -23.81
C SER A 242 -46.56 -7.43 -23.61
N SER A 243 -46.28 -6.18 -23.99
CA SER A 243 -45.01 -5.50 -23.75
C SER A 243 -44.86 -4.97 -22.32
N VAL A 244 -45.95 -4.86 -21.56
CA VAL A 244 -45.97 -4.30 -20.20
C VAL A 244 -45.83 -5.43 -19.20
N TYR A 245 -44.82 -5.32 -18.34
CA TYR A 245 -44.56 -6.31 -17.30
C TYR A 245 -45.67 -6.31 -16.25
N GLN A 246 -46.28 -7.47 -16.00
CA GLN A 246 -47.30 -7.62 -14.96
C GLN A 246 -46.64 -7.82 -13.59
N LEU A 247 -46.81 -6.85 -12.70
CA LEU A 247 -46.19 -6.87 -11.39
C LEU A 247 -46.71 -7.99 -10.49
N LYS A 248 -45.87 -8.35 -9.52
CA LYS A 248 -46.23 -9.20 -8.39
C LYS A 248 -46.05 -8.47 -7.07
N TRP A 249 -46.78 -8.92 -6.05
CA TRP A 249 -46.80 -8.32 -4.72
C TRP A 249 -45.43 -8.10 -4.04
N ASN A 250 -44.37 -8.87 -4.38
CA ASN A 250 -43.02 -8.66 -3.84
C ASN A 250 -41.97 -8.29 -4.89
N ASP A 251 -42.38 -7.82 -6.07
CA ASP A 251 -41.43 -7.28 -7.05
C ASP A 251 -40.81 -5.99 -6.52
N PHE A 252 -39.48 -5.84 -6.70
CA PHE A 252 -38.80 -4.61 -6.32
C PHE A 252 -38.88 -3.60 -7.45
N PHE A 253 -39.41 -2.42 -7.13
CA PHE A 253 -39.35 -1.26 -8.00
C PHE A 253 -37.90 -0.99 -8.40
N PRO A 254 -37.60 -0.88 -9.70
CA PRO A 254 -36.23 -0.68 -10.13
C PRO A 254 -35.63 0.59 -9.53
N ALA A 255 -34.55 0.43 -8.78
CA ALA A 255 -33.81 1.51 -8.13
C ALA A 255 -32.36 1.58 -8.65
N LYS A 256 -32.11 0.94 -9.80
CA LYS A 256 -30.76 0.77 -10.38
C LYS A 256 -30.48 1.68 -11.57
N TRP A 257 -31.43 2.52 -12.01
CA TRP A 257 -31.25 3.41 -13.16
C TRP A 257 -30.64 4.76 -12.79
N VAL A 258 -29.72 4.69 -11.84
CA VAL A 258 -28.77 5.75 -11.53
C VAL A 258 -27.43 5.37 -12.13
N LYS A 259 -26.66 6.37 -12.55
CA LYS A 259 -25.23 6.24 -12.83
C LYS A 259 -24.53 7.26 -11.94
N ALA A 260 -23.55 6.83 -11.17
CA ALA A 260 -22.90 7.72 -10.23
C ALA A 260 -21.44 7.37 -10.00
N GLU A 261 -20.67 8.38 -9.65
CA GLU A 261 -19.27 8.25 -9.25
C GLU A 261 -19.14 8.66 -7.78
N GLY A 262 -18.45 7.84 -7.00
CA GLY A 262 -18.11 8.14 -5.62
C GLY A 262 -16.63 8.44 -5.53
N GLN A 263 -16.29 9.57 -4.92
CA GLN A 263 -14.91 9.91 -4.57
C GLN A 263 -14.69 9.84 -3.06
N CYS A 264 -13.54 9.38 -2.59
CA CYS A 264 -13.14 9.32 -1.20
C CYS A 264 -11.72 9.88 -1.01
N ARG A 265 -11.60 10.92 -0.20
CA ARG A 265 -10.31 11.47 0.25
C ARG A 265 -10.01 10.95 1.64
N VAL A 266 -8.77 10.49 1.84
CA VAL A 266 -8.31 10.04 3.17
C VAL A 266 -7.26 11.00 3.71
N SER A 267 -7.50 11.51 4.92
CA SER A 267 -6.55 12.36 5.64
C SER A 267 -6.29 11.87 7.06
N LYS A 268 -5.17 12.28 7.65
CA LYS A 268 -4.85 11.94 9.05
C LYS A 268 -5.58 12.87 10.01
N SER A 269 -6.19 12.30 11.05
CA SER A 269 -6.88 13.01 12.13
C SER A 269 -6.46 12.39 13.47
N GLY A 270 -5.35 12.88 14.04
CA GLY A 270 -4.70 12.25 15.19
C GLY A 270 -4.27 10.81 14.88
N ASP A 271 -4.65 9.87 15.74
CA ASP A 271 -4.42 8.43 15.52
C ASP A 271 -5.37 7.81 14.47
N ASN A 272 -6.44 8.52 14.11
CA ASN A 272 -7.47 8.04 13.18
C ASN A 272 -7.14 8.49 11.74
N SER A 273 -7.79 7.84 10.77
CA SER A 273 -7.87 8.31 9.40
C SER A 273 -9.31 8.76 9.12
N LEU A 274 -9.47 9.95 8.57
CA LEU A 274 -10.75 10.53 8.14
C LEU A 274 -10.99 10.13 6.68
N TYR A 275 -12.13 9.52 6.41
CA TYR A 275 -12.61 9.18 5.07
C TYR A 275 -13.74 10.15 4.73
N ASP A 276 -13.51 11.02 3.74
CA ASP A 276 -14.44 12.06 3.31
C ASP A 276 -14.90 11.77 1.87
N TYR A 277 -16.19 11.56 1.69
CA TYR A 277 -16.80 11.12 0.46
C TYR A 277 -17.61 12.23 -0.22
N SER A 278 -17.57 12.22 -1.54
CA SER A 278 -18.47 12.98 -2.41
C SER A 278 -19.06 12.08 -3.48
N PHE A 279 -20.33 12.26 -3.80
CA PHE A 279 -21.02 11.49 -4.82
C PHE A 279 -21.59 12.40 -5.90
N THR A 280 -21.32 12.05 -7.15
CA THR A 280 -21.78 12.77 -8.34
C THR A 280 -22.73 11.88 -9.12
N SER A 281 -23.97 12.32 -9.33
CA SER A 281 -24.90 11.66 -10.25
C SER A 281 -24.60 12.09 -11.68
N SER A 282 -24.53 11.13 -12.60
CA SER A 282 -24.39 11.40 -14.02
C SER A 282 -25.60 12.18 -14.54
N PRO A 283 -25.43 13.14 -15.47
CA PRO A 283 -26.56 13.74 -16.19
C PRO A 283 -27.41 12.72 -16.95
N GLU A 284 -26.88 11.54 -17.25
CA GLU A 284 -27.60 10.44 -17.91
C GLU A 284 -28.42 9.56 -16.95
N SER A 285 -28.34 9.81 -15.63
CA SER A 285 -29.16 9.11 -14.65
C SER A 285 -30.64 9.35 -14.91
N LYS A 286 -31.46 8.29 -14.87
CA LYS A 286 -32.92 8.38 -15.01
C LYS A 286 -33.64 8.62 -13.69
N GLN A 287 -32.95 8.36 -12.57
CA GLN A 287 -33.47 8.53 -11.22
C GLN A 287 -32.56 9.47 -10.43
N ASP A 288 -33.11 10.20 -9.47
CA ASP A 288 -32.33 10.90 -8.45
C ASP A 288 -31.75 9.86 -7.47
N ILE A 289 -30.60 10.11 -6.84
CA ILE A 289 -30.04 9.18 -5.84
C ILE A 289 -30.72 9.40 -4.48
N GLU A 290 -31.21 8.32 -3.86
CA GLU A 290 -31.83 8.31 -2.52
C GLU A 290 -30.99 7.63 -1.44
N ASP A 291 -30.39 6.47 -1.74
CA ASP A 291 -29.62 5.69 -0.77
C ASP A 291 -28.23 5.32 -1.32
N ILE A 292 -27.23 5.34 -0.44
CA ILE A 292 -25.85 4.91 -0.73
C ILE A 292 -25.42 3.91 0.35
N TYR A 293 -25.09 2.68 -0.07
CA TYR A 293 -24.59 1.64 0.81
C TYR A 293 -23.13 1.37 0.49
N ILE A 294 -22.23 1.59 1.46
CA ILE A 294 -20.84 1.18 1.36
C ILE A 294 -20.65 -0.06 2.22
N THR A 295 -20.14 -1.13 1.60
CA THR A 295 -20.00 -2.44 2.24
C THR A 295 -18.54 -2.87 2.38
N GLY A 296 -18.31 -3.89 3.21
CA GLY A 296 -16.98 -4.39 3.53
C GLY A 296 -16.20 -3.48 4.47
N ILE A 297 -16.83 -2.47 5.08
CA ILE A 297 -16.18 -1.61 6.08
C ILE A 297 -16.27 -2.29 7.43
N ASP A 298 -15.17 -2.39 8.18
CA ASP A 298 -15.28 -2.83 9.57
C ASP A 298 -15.83 -1.69 10.43
N SER A 299 -17.10 -1.81 10.85
CA SER A 299 -17.78 -0.77 11.63
C SER A 299 -17.34 -0.73 13.10
N THR A 300 -16.62 -1.75 13.58
CA THR A 300 -16.14 -1.83 14.97
C THR A 300 -14.95 -0.89 15.24
N ILE A 301 -14.21 -0.54 14.18
CA ILE A 301 -13.03 0.34 14.24
C ILE A 301 -13.33 1.80 13.85
N ILE A 302 -14.60 2.12 13.61
CA ILE A 302 -15.10 3.49 13.38
C ILE A 302 -15.36 4.16 14.72
N ASP A 303 -14.91 5.41 14.85
CA ASP A 303 -15.13 6.25 16.01
C ASP A 303 -16.63 6.51 16.23
N ASN A 304 -17.10 6.41 17.48
CA ASN A 304 -18.51 6.57 17.82
C ASN A 304 -19.02 7.99 17.53
N GLU A 305 -18.17 9.01 17.64
CA GLU A 305 -18.52 10.39 17.25
C GLU A 305 -18.90 10.50 15.76
N SER A 306 -18.35 9.62 14.91
CA SER A 306 -18.68 9.60 13.47
C SER A 306 -20.01 8.93 13.16
N LYS A 307 -20.57 8.15 14.09
CA LYS A 307 -21.79 7.35 13.85
C LYS A 307 -23.08 8.14 14.11
N TYR A 308 -23.01 9.24 14.86
CA TYR A 308 -24.18 9.97 15.36
C TYR A 308 -23.95 11.48 15.43
N ASP A 309 -23.27 12.05 14.44
CA ASP A 309 -23.17 13.50 14.37
C ASP A 309 -24.58 14.09 14.12
N ASN A 310 -25.19 14.58 15.21
CA ASN A 310 -26.57 15.08 15.24
C ASN A 310 -26.74 16.38 14.41
N ASP A 311 -25.65 17.01 13.97
CA ASP A 311 -25.72 18.17 13.07
C ASP A 311 -25.90 17.78 11.59
N VAL A 312 -25.86 16.48 11.27
CA VAL A 312 -25.96 15.96 9.90
C VAL A 312 -27.41 15.81 9.41
N HIS A 313 -28.37 16.42 10.12
CA HIS A 313 -29.76 16.59 9.67
C HIS A 313 -29.89 17.38 8.35
N SER A 314 -28.80 17.95 7.84
CA SER A 314 -28.70 18.67 6.57
C SER A 314 -28.21 17.81 5.39
N ASN A 315 -27.71 16.59 5.62
CA ASN A 315 -27.24 15.75 4.50
C ASN A 315 -28.43 15.19 3.72
N PRO A 316 -28.44 15.37 2.39
CA PRO A 316 -29.62 15.10 1.60
C PRO A 316 -29.92 13.58 1.50
N VAL A 317 -28.91 12.76 1.27
CA VAL A 317 -29.08 11.32 0.97
C VAL A 317 -28.79 10.43 2.18
N LYS A 318 -29.46 9.28 2.24
CA LYS A 318 -29.25 8.28 3.30
C LYS A 318 -28.00 7.47 3.00
N MET A 319 -27.06 7.42 3.93
CA MET A 319 -25.84 6.63 3.78
C MET A 319 -25.74 5.56 4.86
N TYR A 320 -25.41 4.35 4.43
CA TYR A 320 -25.27 3.18 5.29
C TYR A 320 -23.88 2.58 5.15
N LEU A 321 -23.28 2.21 6.28
CA LEU A 321 -22.03 1.46 6.33
C LEU A 321 -22.34 0.06 6.85
N ASN A 322 -22.11 -0.98 6.04
CA ASN A 322 -22.49 -2.37 6.37
C ASN A 322 -23.93 -2.48 6.91
N ASN A 323 -24.88 -1.75 6.31
CA ASN A 323 -26.29 -1.71 6.68
C ASN A 323 -26.58 -1.11 8.08
N THR A 324 -25.60 -0.47 8.70
CA THR A 324 -25.80 0.41 9.85
C THR A 324 -25.97 1.84 9.36
N TRP A 325 -26.94 2.56 9.91
CA TRP A 325 -27.18 3.97 9.61
C TRP A 325 -25.96 4.82 10.00
N LEU A 326 -25.51 5.68 9.08
CA LEU A 326 -24.53 6.72 9.39
C LEU A 326 -25.15 8.11 9.28
N PHE A 327 -25.98 8.34 8.25
CA PHE A 327 -26.66 9.62 8.02
C PHE A 327 -28.14 9.43 7.71
N TYR A 328 -28.99 10.29 8.28
CA TYR A 328 -30.44 10.26 8.12
C TYR A 328 -30.99 11.67 7.80
N SER A 329 -31.51 11.84 6.58
CA SER A 329 -32.33 13.01 6.24
C SER A 329 -33.76 12.81 6.73
N LYS A 330 -34.32 13.80 7.43
CA LYS A 330 -35.76 13.88 7.73
C LYS A 330 -36.59 14.40 6.55
N SER A 331 -35.95 14.90 5.50
CA SER A 331 -36.61 15.49 4.34
C SER A 331 -36.70 14.47 3.21
N TYR A 332 -37.92 14.15 2.78
CA TYR A 332 -38.16 13.32 1.59
C TYR A 332 -37.71 13.99 0.28
N TYR A 333 -37.32 15.27 0.33
CA TYR A 333 -37.03 16.11 -0.84
C TYR A 333 -35.53 16.33 -1.11
N SER A 334 -34.67 15.58 -0.43
CA SER A 334 -33.24 15.83 -0.43
C SER A 334 -32.49 14.75 -1.22
N LEU A 335 -32.70 14.68 -2.53
CA LEU A 335 -32.07 13.68 -3.40
C LEU A 335 -30.83 14.28 -4.12
N ILE A 336 -29.96 13.45 -4.70
CA ILE A 336 -28.92 13.93 -5.66
C ILE A 336 -29.50 13.82 -7.06
N LYS A 337 -29.82 14.96 -7.67
CA LYS A 337 -30.40 15.01 -9.02
C LYS A 337 -29.37 14.62 -10.09
N PRO A 338 -29.79 14.14 -11.27
CA PRO A 338 -28.90 13.94 -12.42
C PRO A 338 -28.04 15.20 -12.69
N GLY A 339 -26.72 15.00 -12.75
CA GLY A 339 -25.72 16.07 -12.92
C GLY A 339 -25.29 16.78 -11.63
N GLU A 340 -25.88 16.47 -10.47
CA GLU A 340 -25.54 17.08 -9.20
C GLU A 340 -24.41 16.32 -8.47
N THR A 341 -23.57 17.06 -7.74
CA THR A 341 -22.58 16.51 -6.81
C THR A 341 -22.91 16.90 -5.39
N LYS A 342 -22.83 15.95 -4.45
CA LYS A 342 -22.94 16.21 -3.00
C LYS A 342 -21.70 15.74 -2.27
N THR A 343 -21.33 16.50 -1.25
CA THR A 343 -20.16 16.30 -0.37
C THR A 343 -20.63 16.23 1.09
N GLY A 344 -19.72 15.97 2.04
CA GLY A 344 -20.03 16.04 3.47
C GLY A 344 -20.43 14.71 4.10
N TYR A 345 -20.16 13.60 3.40
CA TYR A 345 -20.31 12.26 3.96
C TYR A 345 -18.95 11.82 4.49
N TRP A 346 -18.77 11.70 5.80
CA TRP A 346 -17.45 11.35 6.33
C TRP A 346 -17.52 10.48 7.59
N TYR A 347 -16.46 9.73 7.84
CA TYR A 347 -16.23 9.08 9.13
C TYR A 347 -14.74 8.99 9.44
N LYS A 348 -14.37 8.90 10.72
CA LYS A 348 -12.99 8.64 11.16
C LYS A 348 -12.89 7.31 11.91
N GLY A 349 -11.75 6.64 11.81
CA GLY A 349 -11.50 5.38 12.52
C GLY A 349 -10.03 4.95 12.49
N LYS A 350 -9.72 3.85 13.19
CA LYS A 350 -8.36 3.28 13.27
C LYS A 350 -8.19 2.09 12.33
N GLY A 351 -7.43 2.26 11.26
CA GLY A 351 -7.24 1.23 10.24
C GLY A 351 -6.55 1.77 8.99
N LEU A 352 -6.60 0.98 7.93
CA LEU A 352 -6.02 1.30 6.62
C LEU A 352 -7.08 1.35 5.52
N PRO A 353 -6.86 2.12 4.44
CA PRO A 353 -7.78 2.11 3.32
C PRO A 353 -7.71 0.77 2.58
N GLY A 354 -8.88 0.25 2.23
CA GLY A 354 -9.03 -0.90 1.35
C GLY A 354 -10.29 -0.79 0.49
N LEU A 355 -10.40 -1.63 -0.53
CA LEU A 355 -11.52 -1.59 -1.48
C LEU A 355 -12.86 -1.96 -0.81
N CYS A 356 -13.91 -1.24 -1.20
CA CYS A 356 -15.28 -1.37 -0.71
C CYS A 356 -16.27 -1.29 -1.87
N ASP A 357 -17.25 -2.20 -1.88
CA ASP A 357 -18.34 -2.14 -2.86
C ASP A 357 -19.37 -1.10 -2.42
N VAL A 358 -19.84 -0.32 -3.39
CA VAL A 358 -20.87 0.70 -3.22
C VAL A 358 -22.11 0.30 -4.02
N TYR A 359 -23.26 0.34 -3.35
CA TYR A 359 -24.58 0.12 -3.95
C TYR A 359 -25.38 1.42 -3.82
N ILE A 360 -25.66 2.04 -4.97
CA ILE A 360 -26.34 3.33 -5.07
C ILE A 360 -27.75 3.08 -5.61
N ARG A 361 -28.75 3.55 -4.87
CA ARG A 361 -30.17 3.40 -5.22
C ARG A 361 -30.77 4.70 -5.69
N GLY A 362 -31.49 4.61 -6.79
CA GLY A 362 -32.40 5.63 -7.27
C GLY A 362 -33.61 5.77 -6.36
N SER A 363 -34.09 7.00 -6.24
CA SER A 363 -35.37 7.28 -5.65
C SER A 363 -36.46 6.68 -6.51
N VAL A 364 -37.43 6.07 -5.83
CA VAL A 364 -38.66 5.60 -6.43
C VAL A 364 -39.79 6.51 -5.93
N PRO A 365 -40.64 7.04 -6.82
CA PRO A 365 -41.70 7.95 -6.42
C PRO A 365 -42.68 7.23 -5.47
N LEU A 366 -42.75 7.72 -4.23
CA LEU A 366 -43.63 7.33 -3.12
C LEU A 366 -43.55 5.87 -2.64
N LYS A 367 -43.05 5.69 -1.40
CA LYS A 367 -43.09 4.43 -0.65
C LYS A 367 -44.53 4.16 -0.17
N PHE A 368 -45.27 3.31 -0.88
CA PHE A 368 -46.67 3.03 -0.54
C PHE A 368 -46.85 2.20 0.75
N GLY A 369 -47.94 2.46 1.47
CA GLY A 369 -48.34 1.88 2.77
C GLY A 369 -48.49 0.36 2.79
N GLY A 370 -47.36 -0.34 2.90
CA GLY A 370 -47.26 -1.81 2.95
C GLY A 370 -46.12 -2.36 2.10
N PHE A 371 -45.73 -1.61 1.07
CA PHE A 371 -44.54 -1.82 0.23
C PHE A 371 -43.29 -1.15 0.84
N GLY A 372 -43.29 -1.03 2.17
CA GLY A 372 -42.23 -0.38 2.93
C GLY A 372 -41.28 -1.39 3.58
N ASP A 373 -40.08 -0.88 3.83
CA ASP A 373 -39.01 -1.38 4.70
C ASP A 373 -39.47 -2.15 5.96
N SER A 374 -40.64 -1.81 6.53
CA SER A 374 -41.23 -2.40 7.74
C SER A 374 -41.93 -3.76 7.54
N SER A 375 -42.27 -4.16 6.31
CA SER A 375 -42.82 -5.49 5.99
C SER A 375 -41.78 -6.45 5.38
N MET A 376 -40.62 -5.92 4.97
CA MET A 376 -39.53 -6.70 4.37
C MET A 376 -38.72 -7.44 5.43
N THR A 377 -38.44 -8.72 5.21
CA THR A 377 -37.42 -9.43 5.98
C THR A 377 -36.04 -8.83 5.70
N ILE A 378 -35.10 -9.03 6.61
CA ILE A 378 -33.72 -8.56 6.43
C ILE A 378 -33.08 -9.16 5.15
N GLU A 379 -33.41 -10.41 4.83
CA GLU A 379 -32.97 -11.10 3.61
C GLU A 379 -33.53 -10.45 2.34
N MET A 380 -34.82 -10.10 2.34
CA MET A 380 -35.44 -9.40 1.21
C MET A 380 -34.78 -8.03 0.99
N ARG A 381 -34.46 -7.32 2.07
CA ARG A 381 -33.74 -6.03 1.97
C ARG A 381 -32.35 -6.20 1.38
N TYR A 382 -31.59 -7.19 1.83
CA TYR A 382 -30.28 -7.47 1.24
C TYR A 382 -30.40 -7.84 -0.23
N ARG A 383 -31.37 -8.69 -0.58
CA ARG A 383 -31.63 -9.03 -1.98
C ARG A 383 -31.94 -7.79 -2.82
N ASP A 384 -32.81 -6.91 -2.33
CA ASP A 384 -33.14 -5.64 -3.00
C ASP A 384 -31.88 -4.80 -3.21
N ILE A 385 -31.18 -4.43 -2.13
CA ILE A 385 -29.96 -3.60 -2.20
C ILE A 385 -28.95 -4.19 -3.17
N PHE A 386 -28.64 -5.48 -3.06
CA PHE A 386 -27.58 -6.07 -3.86
C PHE A 386 -28.01 -6.26 -5.32
N THR A 387 -29.26 -6.62 -5.62
CA THR A 387 -29.69 -6.91 -7.01
C THR A 387 -30.31 -5.73 -7.74
N ASN A 388 -30.71 -4.69 -7.02
CA ASN A 388 -31.50 -3.57 -7.51
C ASN A 388 -30.85 -2.21 -7.15
N SER A 389 -29.53 -2.14 -7.27
CA SER A 389 -28.76 -0.89 -7.15
C SER A 389 -27.77 -0.78 -8.31
N PHE A 390 -27.38 0.45 -8.62
CA PHE A 390 -26.16 0.70 -9.38
C PHE A 390 -24.95 0.34 -8.52
N ARG A 391 -23.98 -0.38 -9.10
CA ARG A 391 -22.81 -0.87 -8.36
C ARG A 391 -21.55 -0.14 -8.82
N THR A 392 -20.76 0.32 -7.86
CA THR A 392 -19.42 0.87 -8.10
C THR A 392 -18.49 0.50 -6.94
N VAL A 393 -17.24 0.94 -6.98
CA VAL A 393 -16.23 0.67 -5.95
C VAL A 393 -15.72 2.00 -5.39
N THR A 394 -15.43 2.01 -4.10
CA THR A 394 -14.70 3.09 -3.42
C THR A 394 -13.71 2.48 -2.44
N ILE A 395 -13.14 3.29 -1.56
CA ILE A 395 -12.30 2.83 -0.47
C ILE A 395 -12.98 3.06 0.87
N GLY A 396 -12.68 2.21 1.83
CA GLY A 396 -13.14 2.35 3.20
C GLY A 396 -12.15 1.75 4.18
N ILE A 397 -12.42 1.95 5.47
CA ILE A 397 -11.51 1.50 6.52
C ILE A 397 -11.55 -0.03 6.67
N LYS A 398 -10.37 -0.63 6.68
CA LYS A 398 -10.12 -2.03 7.00
C LYS A 398 -9.30 -2.12 8.29
N PRO A 399 -9.46 -3.20 9.08
CA PRO A 399 -8.60 -3.44 10.22
C PRO A 399 -7.14 -3.50 9.78
N PHE A 400 -6.25 -3.15 10.69
CA PHE A 400 -4.84 -3.40 10.49
C PHE A 400 -4.62 -4.90 10.27
N PRO A 401 -3.86 -5.31 9.25
CA PRO A 401 -3.58 -6.73 9.03
C PRO A 401 -2.88 -7.32 10.27
N ASP A 402 -3.25 -8.52 10.71
CA ASP A 402 -2.68 -9.12 11.92
C ASP A 402 -1.22 -9.54 11.74
N GLU A 403 -0.83 -9.93 10.52
CA GLU A 403 0.55 -10.25 10.14
C GLU A 403 1.16 -9.10 9.35
N VAL A 404 1.84 -8.20 10.05
CA VAL A 404 2.28 -6.92 9.47
C VAL A 404 3.68 -6.94 8.82
N SER A 405 4.31 -8.10 8.71
CA SER A 405 5.71 -8.20 8.26
C SER A 405 5.88 -9.12 7.06
N THR A 406 4.84 -9.28 6.24
CA THR A 406 4.78 -10.36 5.27
C THR A 406 4.61 -9.87 3.83
N PRO A 407 5.36 -10.45 2.89
CA PRO A 407 5.16 -10.36 1.45
C PRO A 407 3.69 -10.34 0.98
N ALA A 408 2.81 -11.08 1.68
CA ALA A 408 1.37 -11.15 1.40
C ALA A 408 0.65 -9.80 1.47
N PHE A 409 1.06 -8.89 2.37
CA PHE A 409 0.44 -7.57 2.43
C PHE A 409 0.89 -6.68 1.26
N LEU A 410 2.16 -6.79 0.81
CA LEU A 410 2.60 -6.10 -0.40
C LEU A 410 1.87 -6.63 -1.64
N ASP A 411 1.56 -7.92 -1.70
CA ASP A 411 0.70 -8.47 -2.77
C ASP A 411 -0.72 -7.87 -2.74
N THR A 412 -1.26 -7.57 -1.56
CA THR A 412 -2.52 -6.82 -1.42
C THR A 412 -2.39 -5.39 -1.97
N ILE A 413 -1.29 -4.69 -1.71
CA ILE A 413 -1.06 -3.33 -2.26
C ILE A 413 -0.89 -3.39 -3.79
N ILE A 414 -0.20 -4.41 -4.32
CA ILE A 414 -0.09 -4.65 -5.77
C ILE A 414 -1.48 -4.92 -6.36
N HIS A 415 -2.34 -5.67 -5.67
CA HIS A 415 -3.73 -5.87 -6.09
C HIS A 415 -4.52 -4.55 -6.11
N TYR A 416 -4.36 -3.70 -5.09
CA TYR A 416 -4.95 -2.36 -5.07
C TYR A 416 -4.45 -1.49 -6.23
N SER A 417 -3.16 -1.53 -6.56
CA SER A 417 -2.60 -0.82 -7.71
C SER A 417 -3.26 -1.24 -9.02
N LYS A 418 -3.37 -2.55 -9.25
CA LYS A 418 -4.02 -3.12 -10.46
C LYS A 418 -5.51 -2.77 -10.53
N LYS A 419 -6.25 -2.93 -9.43
CA LYS A 419 -7.67 -2.56 -9.37
C LYS A 419 -7.88 -1.06 -9.58
N SER A 420 -6.98 -0.23 -9.05
CA SER A 420 -7.03 1.22 -9.25
C SER A 420 -6.84 1.58 -10.72
N TYR A 421 -5.98 0.88 -11.48
CA TYR A 421 -5.90 1.04 -12.93
C TYR A 421 -7.15 0.57 -13.67
N GLU A 422 -7.70 -0.60 -13.31
CA GLU A 422 -8.95 -1.13 -13.89
C GLU A 422 -10.15 -0.17 -13.69
N LEU A 423 -10.18 0.55 -12.55
CA LEU A 423 -11.20 1.54 -12.21
C LEU A 423 -10.93 2.93 -12.81
N GLY A 424 -9.81 3.12 -13.52
CA GLY A 424 -9.41 4.43 -14.06
C GLY A 424 -8.89 5.43 -13.01
N TRP A 425 -8.68 4.98 -11.77
CA TRP A 425 -8.08 5.76 -10.68
C TRP A 425 -6.58 5.99 -10.88
N ILE A 426 -5.90 5.07 -11.58
CA ILE A 426 -4.58 5.28 -12.16
C ILE A 426 -4.78 5.35 -13.68
N LYS A 427 -4.45 6.49 -14.30
CA LYS A 427 -4.79 6.71 -15.72
C LYS A 427 -3.82 6.07 -16.72
N ASP A 428 -2.60 5.77 -16.30
CA ASP A 428 -1.54 5.22 -17.16
C ASP A 428 -1.05 3.86 -16.66
N GLN A 429 -1.00 2.89 -17.57
CA GLN A 429 -0.50 1.55 -17.31
C GLN A 429 0.98 1.56 -16.94
N ASN A 430 1.80 2.38 -17.61
CA ASN A 430 3.25 2.43 -17.34
C ASN A 430 3.54 2.90 -15.91
N LEU A 431 2.72 3.82 -15.42
CA LEU A 431 2.78 4.31 -14.05
C LEU A 431 2.40 3.22 -13.04
N MET A 432 1.30 2.50 -13.28
CA MET A 432 0.90 1.35 -12.46
C MET A 432 1.99 0.26 -12.43
N ASP A 433 2.59 -0.05 -13.59
CA ASP A 433 3.69 -1.01 -13.70
C ASP A 433 4.94 -0.54 -12.94
N LYS A 434 5.22 0.78 -12.94
CA LYS A 434 6.32 1.36 -12.14
C LYS A 434 6.08 1.15 -10.65
N PHE A 435 4.90 1.44 -10.14
CA PHE A 435 4.57 1.22 -8.73
C PHE A 435 4.67 -0.25 -8.35
N ASN A 436 4.18 -1.14 -9.21
CA ASN A 436 4.27 -2.58 -8.98
C ASN A 436 5.70 -3.11 -9.00
N ARG A 437 6.62 -2.49 -9.75
CA ARG A 437 8.05 -2.84 -9.70
C ARG A 437 8.67 -2.52 -8.34
N TYR A 438 8.39 -1.34 -7.77
CA TYR A 438 8.87 -1.01 -6.42
C TYR A 438 8.31 -1.97 -5.37
N LEU A 439 7.00 -2.22 -5.40
CA LEU A 439 6.34 -3.13 -4.46
C LEU A 439 6.85 -4.58 -4.60
N GLY A 440 7.02 -5.07 -5.83
CA GLY A 440 7.55 -6.40 -6.12
C GLY A 440 9.00 -6.57 -5.68
N SER A 441 9.85 -5.58 -5.97
CA SER A 441 11.25 -5.57 -5.52
C SER A 441 11.35 -5.54 -3.99
N ALA A 442 10.60 -4.65 -3.32
CA ALA A 442 10.53 -4.58 -1.87
C ALA A 442 10.06 -5.90 -1.24
N ARG A 443 9.06 -6.55 -1.84
CA ARG A 443 8.57 -7.86 -1.41
C ARG A 443 9.67 -8.91 -1.44
N ASP A 444 10.40 -9.01 -2.55
CA ASP A 444 11.45 -10.01 -2.73
C ASP A 444 12.65 -9.72 -1.80
N LEU A 445 12.96 -8.45 -1.53
CA LEU A 445 14.00 -8.02 -0.57
C LEU A 445 13.64 -8.34 0.88
N ILE A 446 12.36 -8.21 1.27
CA ILE A 446 11.89 -8.61 2.60
C ILE A 446 12.04 -10.12 2.80
N ILE A 447 11.73 -10.94 1.78
CA ILE A 447 11.95 -12.41 1.81
C ILE A 447 13.43 -12.71 2.04
N GLN A 448 14.32 -11.92 1.42
CA GLN A 448 15.76 -12.05 1.54
C GLN A 448 16.33 -11.46 2.85
N LYS A 449 15.49 -10.95 3.76
CA LYS A 449 15.90 -10.26 5.00
C LYS A 449 16.81 -9.05 4.74
N ASN A 450 16.49 -8.29 3.70
CA ASN A 450 17.15 -7.03 3.34
C ASN A 450 16.15 -5.86 3.48
N SER A 451 15.74 -5.56 4.71
CA SER A 451 14.74 -4.52 4.97
C SER A 451 15.27 -3.11 4.71
N HIS A 452 16.59 -2.92 4.64
CA HIS A 452 17.20 -1.64 4.25
C HIS A 452 16.86 -1.28 2.80
N GLU A 453 17.19 -2.15 1.85
CA GLU A 453 16.90 -1.90 0.43
C GLU A 453 15.39 -1.91 0.15
N ALA A 454 14.64 -2.80 0.80
CA ALA A 454 13.17 -2.81 0.67
C ALA A 454 12.57 -1.46 1.09
N ARG A 455 13.07 -0.86 2.18
CA ARG A 455 12.66 0.48 2.62
C ARG A 455 13.03 1.56 1.59
N GLY A 456 14.17 1.43 0.92
CA GLY A 456 14.56 2.29 -0.20
C GLY A 456 13.54 2.27 -1.32
N ASP A 457 13.16 1.08 -1.81
CA ASP A 457 12.17 0.93 -2.87
C ASP A 457 10.80 1.49 -2.49
N LEU A 458 10.34 1.22 -1.26
CA LEU A 458 9.07 1.75 -0.77
C LEU A 458 9.10 3.27 -0.60
N ASN A 459 10.23 3.86 -0.19
CA ASN A 459 10.38 5.30 -0.14
C ASN A 459 10.37 5.91 -1.55
N SER A 460 11.00 5.29 -2.54
CA SER A 460 10.94 5.73 -3.93
C SER A 460 9.51 5.68 -4.49
N LEU A 461 8.72 4.67 -4.13
CA LEU A 461 7.29 4.63 -4.43
C LEU A 461 6.56 5.82 -3.80
N LEU A 462 6.81 6.13 -2.52
CA LEU A 462 6.18 7.27 -1.85
C LEU A 462 6.57 8.60 -2.50
N GLU A 463 7.84 8.80 -2.86
CA GLU A 463 8.31 9.99 -3.56
C GLU A 463 7.64 10.15 -4.93
N ASP A 464 7.48 9.05 -5.67
CA ASP A 464 6.76 9.07 -6.94
C ASP A 464 5.28 9.43 -6.75
N LEU A 465 4.60 8.80 -5.78
CA LEU A 465 3.20 9.10 -5.48
C LEU A 465 2.97 10.58 -5.15
N GLU A 466 3.91 11.25 -4.47
CA GLU A 466 3.84 12.69 -4.18
C GLU A 466 4.13 13.57 -5.39
N ARG A 467 4.96 13.10 -6.32
CA ARG A 467 5.32 13.83 -7.53
C ARG A 467 4.24 13.73 -8.61
N GLU A 468 3.56 12.59 -8.69
CA GLU A 468 2.50 12.40 -9.67
C GLU A 468 1.37 13.40 -9.45
N THR A 469 0.98 14.10 -10.51
CA THR A 469 -0.02 15.17 -10.40
C THR A 469 -1.42 14.60 -10.08
N PRO A 470 -2.32 15.39 -9.45
CA PRO A 470 -3.73 15.01 -9.25
C PRO A 470 -4.50 14.68 -10.55
N GLN A 471 -3.88 14.87 -11.71
CA GLN A 471 -4.43 14.51 -13.01
C GLN A 471 -4.23 13.03 -13.35
N MET A 472 -3.20 12.36 -12.81
CA MET A 472 -2.86 10.96 -13.14
C MET A 472 -3.36 9.95 -12.09
N LEU A 473 -3.62 10.42 -10.87
CA LEU A 473 -4.06 9.62 -9.73
C LEU A 473 -5.31 10.21 -9.10
N SER A 474 -6.30 9.37 -8.83
CA SER A 474 -7.42 9.72 -7.97
C SER A 474 -6.99 9.73 -6.49
N PRO A 475 -7.74 10.42 -5.62
CA PRO A 475 -7.48 10.39 -4.17
C PRO A 475 -7.51 8.98 -3.55
N GLU A 476 -8.31 8.07 -4.10
CA GLU A 476 -8.43 6.69 -3.64
C GLU A 476 -7.19 5.88 -3.95
N ALA A 477 -6.71 5.91 -5.21
CA ALA A 477 -5.49 5.23 -5.60
C ALA A 477 -4.30 5.75 -4.76
N TYR A 478 -4.21 7.07 -4.60
CA TYR A 478 -3.19 7.69 -3.78
C TYR A 478 -3.27 7.19 -2.32
N ALA A 479 -4.45 7.20 -1.69
CA ALA A 479 -4.63 6.74 -0.32
C ALA A 479 -4.32 5.24 -0.16
N LEU A 480 -4.80 4.39 -1.08
CA LEU A 480 -4.55 2.94 -1.08
C LEU A 480 -3.06 2.63 -1.15
N LEU A 481 -2.31 3.30 -2.03
CA LEU A 481 -0.89 3.01 -2.20
C LEU A 481 -0.06 3.65 -1.09
N LYS A 482 -0.26 4.94 -0.80
CA LYS A 482 0.56 5.67 0.17
C LYS A 482 0.39 5.15 1.59
N LEU A 483 -0.84 5.10 2.10
CA LEU A 483 -1.07 4.82 3.53
C LEU A 483 -0.74 3.36 3.88
N ASN A 484 -1.02 2.42 2.97
CA ASN A 484 -0.62 1.03 3.16
C ASN A 484 0.91 0.86 3.03
N THR A 485 1.58 1.60 2.15
CA THR A 485 3.05 1.56 2.03
C THR A 485 3.76 2.13 3.26
N GLU A 486 3.33 3.30 3.75
CA GLU A 486 3.83 3.88 5.00
C GLU A 486 3.67 2.91 6.17
N TYR A 487 2.53 2.20 6.20
CA TYR A 487 2.25 1.20 7.22
C TYR A 487 3.26 0.05 7.19
N VAL A 488 3.60 -0.47 6.00
CA VAL A 488 4.67 -1.48 5.83
C VAL A 488 6.00 -0.94 6.32
N ILE A 489 6.43 0.24 5.87
CA ILE A 489 7.72 0.85 6.26
C ILE A 489 7.89 0.92 7.78
N ARG A 490 6.83 1.30 8.51
CA ARG A 490 6.84 1.42 9.98
C ARG A 490 7.00 0.08 10.71
N ARG A 491 6.74 -1.05 10.05
CA ARG A 491 6.89 -2.40 10.63
C ARG A 491 8.08 -3.18 10.10
N LEU A 492 8.76 -2.67 9.08
CA LEU A 492 10.04 -3.23 8.68
C LEU A 492 11.02 -3.19 9.86
N PRO A 493 11.80 -4.27 10.10
CA PRO A 493 12.84 -4.31 11.12
C PRO A 493 13.74 -3.08 11.08
N ALA A 494 14.17 -2.63 12.26
CA ALA A 494 15.25 -1.64 12.38
C ALA A 494 16.53 -2.18 11.74
N THR A 495 17.33 -1.31 11.15
CA THR A 495 18.59 -1.67 10.49
C THR A 495 19.79 -1.09 11.25
N TYR A 496 20.93 -1.75 11.16
CA TYR A 496 22.16 -1.40 11.86
C TYR A 496 23.37 -1.39 10.94
N LYS A 497 24.29 -0.44 11.15
CA LYS A 497 25.53 -0.33 10.37
C LYS A 497 26.62 -1.23 10.94
N LEU A 498 27.37 -1.90 10.06
CA LEU A 498 28.57 -2.66 10.40
C LEU A 498 29.80 -1.99 9.78
N ASN A 499 30.51 -1.22 10.59
CA ASN A 499 31.75 -0.56 10.20
C ASN A 499 32.93 -1.48 10.46
N LEU A 500 33.79 -1.65 9.46
CA LEU A 500 34.94 -2.54 9.51
C LEU A 500 36.22 -1.74 9.32
N ASN A 501 37.18 -1.94 10.23
CA ASN A 501 38.50 -1.32 10.18
C ASN A 501 39.58 -2.39 10.03
N ILE A 502 40.70 -2.04 9.38
CA ILE A 502 41.85 -2.93 9.20
C ILE A 502 43.10 -2.25 9.76
N ILE A 503 43.81 -2.96 10.63
CA ILE A 503 45.17 -2.61 11.06
C ILE A 503 46.14 -3.63 10.47
N GLY A 504 47.22 -3.16 9.85
CA GLY A 504 48.16 -4.01 9.11
C GLY A 504 47.72 -4.25 7.67
N ASN A 505 48.10 -5.40 7.09
CA ASN A 505 47.83 -5.71 5.68
C ASN A 505 47.03 -7.01 5.53
N GLY A 506 45.82 -6.88 5.00
CA GLY A 506 44.86 -7.96 4.79
C GLY A 506 43.52 -7.43 4.29
N LEU A 507 42.53 -8.31 4.18
CA LEU A 507 41.17 -8.01 3.74
C LEU A 507 40.15 -8.60 4.74
N ILE A 508 38.98 -7.97 4.83
CA ILE A 508 37.83 -8.53 5.54
C ILE A 508 36.76 -8.86 4.50
N GLU A 509 36.36 -10.13 4.45
CA GLU A 509 35.16 -10.55 3.72
C GLU A 509 33.98 -10.65 4.67
N LYS A 510 32.81 -10.18 4.23
CA LYS A 510 31.56 -10.22 4.99
C LYS A 510 30.46 -10.91 4.18
N TYR A 511 29.67 -11.74 4.83
CA TYR A 511 28.53 -12.42 4.21
C TYR A 511 27.33 -12.47 5.17
N PRO A 512 26.11 -12.08 4.73
CA PRO A 512 25.82 -11.42 3.44
C PRO A 512 26.52 -10.06 3.34
N ALA A 513 26.79 -9.59 2.12
CA ALA A 513 27.44 -8.31 1.90
C ALA A 513 26.39 -7.21 1.73
N GLN A 514 26.11 -6.46 2.80
CA GLN A 514 25.14 -5.36 2.81
C GLN A 514 25.74 -4.06 3.39
N THR A 515 25.12 -2.93 3.09
CA THR A 515 25.44 -1.61 3.66
C THR A 515 24.93 -1.46 5.08
N GLU A 516 23.73 -1.97 5.34
CA GLU A 516 23.08 -2.09 6.65
C GLU A 516 22.43 -3.46 6.78
N TYR A 517 22.22 -3.88 8.03
CA TYR A 517 21.72 -5.21 8.33
C TYR A 517 20.50 -5.13 9.23
N ASP A 518 19.51 -5.99 8.97
CA ASP A 518 18.29 -6.07 9.78
C ASP A 518 18.62 -6.47 11.22
N SER A 519 17.83 -5.95 12.16
CA SER A 519 17.92 -6.33 13.57
C SER A 519 17.82 -7.84 13.73
N ALA A 520 18.69 -8.40 14.59
CA ALA A 520 18.85 -9.84 14.84
C ALA A 520 19.36 -10.68 13.66
N SER A 521 19.71 -10.08 12.52
CA SER A 521 20.46 -10.78 11.48
C SER A 521 21.88 -11.11 11.96
N THR A 522 22.50 -12.09 11.31
CA THR A 522 23.85 -12.54 11.65
C THR A 522 24.75 -12.38 10.44
N VAL A 523 25.89 -11.71 10.62
CA VAL A 523 26.89 -11.45 9.59
C VAL A 523 28.14 -12.26 9.88
N MET A 524 28.57 -13.08 8.93
CA MET A 524 29.84 -13.80 9.02
C MET A 524 30.97 -12.92 8.49
N LEU A 525 32.00 -12.72 9.29
CA LEU A 525 33.22 -12.00 8.92
C LEU A 525 34.39 -12.97 8.83
N THR A 526 35.16 -12.90 7.75
CA THR A 526 36.36 -13.71 7.52
C THR A 526 37.55 -12.80 7.25
N ALA A 527 38.60 -12.93 8.04
CA ALA A 527 39.85 -12.21 7.84
C ALA A 527 40.76 -12.97 6.86
N LYS A 528 41.21 -12.29 5.79
CA LYS A 528 42.13 -12.82 4.79
C LYS A 528 43.46 -12.06 4.84
N PRO A 529 44.51 -12.62 5.49
CA PRO A 529 45.82 -11.97 5.54
C PRO A 529 46.45 -11.84 4.15
N SER A 530 47.12 -10.72 3.90
CA SER A 530 47.98 -10.57 2.72
C SER A 530 49.26 -11.41 2.85
N ALA A 531 49.96 -11.64 1.73
CA ALA A 531 51.24 -12.35 1.76
C ALA A 531 52.23 -11.70 2.74
N GLY A 532 52.88 -12.51 3.58
CA GLY A 532 53.80 -12.04 4.62
C GLY A 532 53.13 -11.54 5.90
N PHE A 533 51.81 -11.60 6.02
CA PHE A 533 51.06 -11.27 7.23
C PHE A 533 50.27 -12.48 7.73
N ARG A 534 49.94 -12.47 9.02
CA ARG A 534 48.98 -13.40 9.63
C ARG A 534 47.91 -12.61 10.36
N PHE A 535 46.72 -13.19 10.43
CA PHE A 535 45.66 -12.67 11.28
C PHE A 535 46.08 -12.79 12.75
N ARG A 536 45.88 -11.71 13.52
CA ARG A 536 46.12 -11.69 14.96
C ARG A 536 44.83 -11.93 15.71
N ASN A 537 43.86 -11.03 15.58
CA ASN A 537 42.58 -11.07 16.27
C ASN A 537 41.60 -10.01 15.72
N TRP A 538 40.33 -10.19 16.07
CA TRP A 538 39.28 -9.19 15.96
C TRP A 538 39.22 -8.37 17.27
N SER A 539 38.84 -7.10 17.17
CA SER A 539 38.61 -6.21 18.32
C SER A 539 37.48 -5.22 18.06
N GLY A 540 37.11 -4.42 19.07
CA GLY A 540 35.98 -3.50 19.02
C GLY A 540 34.71 -4.14 19.59
N ASN A 541 33.61 -4.12 18.85
CA ASN A 541 32.34 -4.69 19.32
C ASN A 541 32.24 -6.22 19.20
N ALA A 542 33.24 -6.89 18.63
CA ALA A 542 33.44 -8.32 18.72
C ALA A 542 34.94 -8.60 18.84
N ALA A 543 35.31 -9.44 19.81
CA ALA A 543 36.69 -9.83 20.05
C ALA A 543 36.81 -11.34 19.91
N SER A 544 37.78 -11.79 19.13
CA SER A 544 38.07 -13.21 18.91
C SER A 544 39.41 -13.38 18.22
N ASP A 545 40.11 -14.45 18.53
CA ASP A 545 41.34 -14.83 17.83
C ASP A 545 41.04 -15.78 16.65
N SER A 546 39.79 -16.21 16.48
CA SER A 546 39.33 -16.97 15.31
C SER A 546 39.36 -16.10 14.06
N ASN A 547 39.92 -16.61 12.97
CA ASN A 547 39.95 -15.89 11.68
C ASN A 547 38.55 -15.64 11.09
N THR A 548 37.54 -16.36 11.57
CA THR A 548 36.14 -16.24 11.17
C THR A 548 35.26 -16.04 12.40
N ILE A 549 34.39 -15.02 12.37
CA ILE A 549 33.44 -14.73 13.45
C ILE A 549 32.04 -14.51 12.91
N SER A 550 31.06 -14.77 13.78
CA SER A 550 29.64 -14.55 13.53
C SER A 550 29.15 -13.38 14.38
N VAL A 551 28.61 -12.34 13.75
CA VAL A 551 28.23 -11.08 14.39
C VAL A 551 26.71 -10.91 14.37
N LEU A 552 26.08 -10.94 15.53
CA LEU A 552 24.65 -10.62 15.67
C LEU A 552 24.44 -9.10 15.60
N MET A 553 23.62 -8.65 14.67
CA MET A 553 23.31 -7.24 14.45
C MET A 553 22.13 -6.80 15.32
N ASN A 554 22.40 -6.51 16.59
CA ASN A 554 21.43 -5.93 17.55
C ASN A 554 21.68 -4.44 17.86
N SER A 555 22.72 -3.87 17.25
CA SER A 555 23.10 -2.45 17.30
C SER A 555 24.04 -2.17 16.12
N SER A 556 24.27 -0.90 15.80
CA SER A 556 25.42 -0.56 14.95
C SER A 556 26.72 -1.00 15.62
N LYS A 557 27.66 -1.55 14.84
CA LYS A 557 28.89 -2.20 15.31
C LYS A 557 30.10 -1.66 14.58
N ASN A 558 31.20 -1.48 15.30
CA ASN A 558 32.53 -1.15 14.79
C ASN A 558 33.47 -2.31 15.17
N ILE A 559 34.01 -3.00 14.18
CA ILE A 559 34.90 -4.16 14.37
C ILE A 559 36.20 -3.93 13.61
N THR A 560 37.32 -4.25 14.24
CA THR A 560 38.65 -4.10 13.66
C THR A 560 39.32 -5.46 13.50
N ALA A 561 39.84 -5.77 12.31
CA ALA A 561 40.75 -6.89 12.09
C ALA A 561 42.20 -6.40 12.22
N GLU A 562 43.00 -7.08 13.04
CA GLU A 562 44.43 -6.82 13.13
C GLU A 562 45.23 -7.92 12.42
N PHE A 563 46.09 -7.51 11.49
CA PHE A 563 47.04 -8.35 10.78
C PHE A 563 48.46 -7.93 11.14
N ILE A 564 49.30 -8.89 11.51
CA ILE A 564 50.69 -8.63 11.88
C ILE A 564 51.66 -9.36 10.95
N PRO A 565 52.85 -8.78 10.69
CA PRO A 565 53.86 -9.43 9.85
C PRO A 565 54.24 -10.82 10.38
N VAL A 566 54.43 -11.76 9.47
CA VAL A 566 55.04 -13.07 9.77
C VAL A 566 56.54 -12.88 9.76
N ILE A 567 57.13 -12.82 10.94
CA ILE A 567 58.58 -12.73 11.11
C ILE A 567 59.17 -14.12 10.88
N LYS A 568 60.05 -14.27 9.88
CA LYS A 568 60.75 -15.53 9.66
C LYS A 568 61.92 -15.66 10.63
N PRO A 569 62.20 -16.87 11.16
CA PRO A 569 63.33 -17.07 12.05
C PRO A 569 64.63 -16.88 11.26
N VAL A 570 65.55 -16.07 11.81
CA VAL A 570 66.89 -15.85 11.28
C VAL A 570 67.91 -16.13 12.39
N GLY A 571 69.07 -16.68 12.03
CA GLY A 571 70.06 -17.09 13.02
C GLY A 571 71.47 -17.14 12.46
N ILE A 572 72.45 -16.84 13.32
CA ILE A 572 73.88 -17.08 13.07
C ILE A 572 74.21 -18.47 13.62
N THR A 573 74.84 -19.32 12.81
CA THR A 573 75.33 -20.64 13.24
C THR A 573 76.84 -20.66 13.44
N SER A 574 77.58 -19.87 12.67
CA SER A 574 79.03 -19.71 12.86
C SER A 574 79.56 -18.42 12.25
N ILE A 575 80.71 -17.97 12.74
CA ILE A 575 81.48 -16.86 12.17
C ILE A 575 82.92 -17.32 11.94
N SER A 576 83.52 -16.88 10.84
CA SER A 576 84.90 -17.21 10.48
C SER A 576 85.60 -16.04 9.76
N PRO A 577 86.77 -15.57 10.26
CA PRO A 577 87.42 -16.01 11.50
C PRO A 577 86.65 -15.58 12.76
N ARG A 578 86.91 -16.21 13.92
CA ARG A 578 86.25 -15.86 15.20
C ARG A 578 86.87 -14.65 15.91
N PHE A 579 88.04 -14.22 15.47
CA PHE A 579 88.72 -13.07 16.03
C PHE A 579 89.54 -12.32 14.98
N SER A 580 89.98 -11.12 15.33
CA SER A 580 90.99 -10.34 14.59
C SER A 580 91.98 -9.70 15.55
N ILE A 581 93.10 -9.23 15.02
CA ILE A 581 94.09 -8.47 15.76
C ILE A 581 93.81 -6.97 15.57
N GLU A 582 93.97 -6.19 16.62
CA GLU A 582 93.83 -4.74 16.54
C GLU A 582 94.74 -4.13 15.47
N GLY A 583 94.23 -3.17 14.69
CA GLY A 583 94.95 -2.49 13.61
C GLY A 583 94.98 -3.23 12.27
N THR A 584 94.40 -4.43 12.17
CA THR A 584 94.25 -5.15 10.89
C THR A 584 93.58 -4.28 9.83
N LYS A 585 94.20 -4.13 8.65
CA LYS A 585 93.76 -3.15 7.64
C LYS A 585 92.40 -3.48 7.04
N ARG A 586 92.14 -4.74 6.75
CA ARG A 586 90.88 -5.23 6.15
C ARG A 586 90.67 -6.70 6.48
N LEU A 587 89.44 -7.08 6.81
CA LEU A 587 89.05 -8.45 7.07
C LEU A 587 87.68 -8.75 6.43
N GLY A 588 87.59 -9.85 5.68
CA GLY A 588 86.31 -10.43 5.30
C GLY A 588 85.85 -11.41 6.38
N LEU A 589 84.77 -11.08 7.09
CA LEU A 589 84.17 -11.93 8.10
C LEU A 589 83.00 -12.70 7.49
N ASN A 590 83.16 -14.01 7.32
CA ASN A 590 82.10 -14.88 6.84
C ASN A 590 81.17 -15.24 8.00
N ILE A 591 79.88 -14.96 7.84
CA ILE A 591 78.83 -15.23 8.82
C ILE A 591 77.88 -16.26 8.18
N ALA A 592 77.92 -17.50 8.68
CA ALA A 592 77.03 -18.57 8.23
C ALA A 592 75.83 -18.70 9.16
N GLY A 593 74.67 -19.09 8.63
CA GLY A 593 73.40 -19.07 9.35
C GLY A 593 72.24 -19.62 8.54
N TYR A 594 71.03 -19.17 8.89
CA TYR A 594 69.80 -19.48 8.16
C TYR A 594 68.88 -18.27 8.14
N GLY A 595 68.01 -18.20 7.12
CA GLY A 595 67.00 -17.16 7.00
C GLY A 595 67.55 -15.81 6.52
N PHE A 596 68.73 -15.77 5.91
CA PHE A 596 69.27 -14.53 5.34
C PHE A 596 68.54 -14.18 4.03
N LEU A 597 68.30 -12.89 3.83
CA LEU A 597 67.70 -12.28 2.65
C LEU A 597 68.73 -11.36 1.99
N GLU A 598 68.53 -10.99 0.72
CA GLU A 598 69.42 -10.03 0.04
C GLU A 598 69.49 -8.66 0.74
N THR A 599 68.44 -8.33 1.51
CA THR A 599 68.31 -7.09 2.28
C THR A 599 68.81 -7.22 3.73
N THR A 600 69.38 -8.36 4.11
CA THR A 600 69.87 -8.62 5.46
C THR A 600 71.04 -7.72 5.81
N VAL A 601 71.00 -7.13 7.00
CA VAL A 601 72.09 -6.31 7.55
C VAL A 601 72.73 -6.97 8.76
N VAL A 602 73.97 -6.58 9.07
CA VAL A 602 74.68 -6.99 10.28
C VAL A 602 74.79 -5.79 11.23
N SER A 603 74.26 -5.92 12.44
CA SER A 603 74.53 -4.99 13.53
C SER A 603 75.87 -5.36 14.17
N TYR A 604 76.85 -4.47 14.06
CA TYR A 604 78.20 -4.57 14.62
C TYR A 604 78.30 -3.61 15.81
N ASN A 605 78.27 -4.11 17.05
CA ASN A 605 78.16 -3.29 18.26
C ASN A 605 77.04 -2.24 18.19
N GLY A 606 75.87 -2.63 17.66
CA GLY A 606 74.72 -1.75 17.46
C GLY A 606 74.76 -0.93 16.16
N ILE A 607 75.91 -0.78 15.51
CA ILE A 607 76.04 -0.04 14.25
C ILE A 607 75.65 -0.94 13.08
N VAL A 608 74.68 -0.51 12.28
CA VAL A 608 74.23 -1.26 11.10
C VAL A 608 75.29 -1.21 9.99
N ARG A 609 75.63 -2.38 9.47
CA ARG A 609 76.56 -2.59 8.35
C ARG A 609 75.91 -3.43 7.26
N GLN A 610 76.18 -3.07 6.01
CA GLN A 610 75.75 -3.83 4.85
C GLN A 610 76.79 -4.91 4.54
N PRO A 611 76.46 -6.21 4.65
CA PRO A 611 77.31 -7.29 4.20
C PRO A 611 77.15 -7.50 2.69
N GLU A 612 78.06 -8.28 2.11
CA GLU A 612 77.84 -8.92 0.82
C GLU A 612 76.95 -10.15 1.01
N TYR A 613 75.81 -10.19 0.33
CA TYR A 613 74.92 -11.35 0.33
C TYR A 613 75.43 -12.40 -0.65
N LEU A 614 75.67 -13.61 -0.16
CA LEU A 614 76.09 -14.74 -1.00
C LEU A 614 74.97 -15.76 -1.17
N SER A 615 74.24 -16.08 -0.10
CA SER A 615 73.10 -17.00 -0.12
C SER A 615 72.24 -16.85 1.13
N GLY A 616 71.09 -17.55 1.17
CA GLY A 616 70.19 -17.56 2.33
C GLY A 616 70.77 -18.12 3.63
N SER A 617 72.01 -18.62 3.58
CA SER A 617 72.75 -19.17 4.72
C SER A 617 74.17 -18.61 4.88
N LEU A 618 74.61 -17.69 4.03
CA LEU A 618 75.97 -17.13 4.10
C LEU A 618 76.00 -15.67 3.64
N ILE A 619 76.59 -14.81 4.47
CA ILE A 619 76.90 -13.42 4.16
C ILE A 619 78.34 -13.11 4.56
N THR A 620 78.97 -12.14 3.90
CA THR A 620 80.35 -11.72 4.20
C THR A 620 80.37 -10.24 4.59
N LEU A 621 80.76 -9.94 5.82
CA LEU A 621 80.93 -8.57 6.29
C LEU A 621 82.40 -8.14 6.12
N THR A 622 82.64 -7.10 5.33
CA THR A 622 83.97 -6.49 5.23
C THR A 622 84.18 -5.49 6.37
N LEU A 623 85.15 -5.76 7.22
CA LEU A 623 85.61 -4.88 8.30
C LEU A 623 86.90 -4.18 7.87
N ASN A 624 87.01 -2.88 8.14
CA ASN A 624 88.21 -2.10 7.86
C ASN A 624 88.98 -1.79 9.14
N GLN A 625 90.17 -1.21 9.01
CA GLN A 625 91.02 -0.81 10.14
C GLN A 625 90.28 0.03 11.20
N SER A 626 89.31 0.84 10.78
CA SER A 626 88.52 1.66 11.69
C SER A 626 87.61 0.85 12.63
N ASP A 627 87.21 -0.35 12.19
CA ASP A 627 86.31 -1.24 12.94
C ASP A 627 87.11 -2.14 13.90
N LEU A 628 88.42 -2.25 13.67
CA LEU A 628 89.35 -3.16 14.33
C LEU A 628 90.41 -2.40 15.15
N LYS A 629 90.09 -1.23 15.72
CA LYS A 629 91.11 -0.30 16.28
C LYS A 629 91.72 -0.71 17.62
N SER A 630 90.97 -1.40 18.47
CA SER A 630 91.38 -1.69 19.84
C SER A 630 90.79 -3.01 20.32
N LYS A 631 91.49 -3.67 21.26
CA LYS A 631 91.00 -4.85 21.96
C LYS A 631 89.55 -4.66 22.47
N THR A 632 88.64 -5.53 22.07
CA THR A 632 87.25 -5.53 22.54
C THR A 632 86.54 -6.84 22.17
N SER A 633 85.42 -7.14 22.83
CA SER A 633 84.44 -8.11 22.33
C SER A 633 83.40 -7.36 21.49
N VAL A 634 83.11 -7.86 20.29
CA VAL A 634 82.13 -7.29 19.37
C VAL A 634 80.89 -8.16 19.35
N GLU A 635 79.75 -7.56 19.65
CA GLU A 635 78.44 -8.18 19.48
C GLU A 635 78.00 -8.07 18.01
N LEU A 636 77.69 -9.22 17.42
CA LEU A 636 77.14 -9.34 16.08
C LEU A 636 75.70 -9.83 16.15
N LYS A 637 74.80 -9.14 15.46
CA LYS A 637 73.43 -9.60 15.19
C LYS A 637 73.11 -9.47 13.72
N VAL A 638 72.44 -10.47 13.17
CA VAL A 638 71.85 -10.39 11.83
C VAL A 638 70.42 -9.89 11.96
N VAL A 639 70.05 -8.90 11.15
CA VAL A 639 68.71 -8.30 11.14
C VAL A 639 68.15 -8.31 9.72
N ASN A 640 66.96 -8.86 9.55
CA ASN A 640 66.22 -8.86 8.30
C ASN A 640 65.22 -7.70 8.24
N THR A 641 64.83 -7.32 7.02
CA THR A 641 63.81 -6.29 6.79
C THR A 641 62.41 -6.65 7.25
N ASP A 642 62.11 -7.95 7.46
CA ASP A 642 60.85 -8.43 8.04
C ASP A 642 60.82 -8.35 9.59
N GLY A 643 61.88 -7.83 10.20
CA GLY A 643 62.03 -7.72 11.65
C GLY A 643 62.66 -8.93 12.32
N GLY A 644 63.02 -9.98 11.57
CA GLY A 644 63.75 -11.13 12.10
C GLY A 644 65.12 -10.71 12.63
N GLN A 645 65.48 -11.17 13.83
CA GLN A 645 66.79 -10.92 14.43
C GLN A 645 67.42 -12.23 14.93
N SER A 646 68.71 -12.39 14.69
CA SER A 646 69.47 -13.49 15.27
C SER A 646 69.74 -13.25 16.76
N LYS A 647 70.09 -14.32 17.47
CA LYS A 647 70.83 -14.19 18.74
C LYS A 647 72.19 -13.52 18.49
N ILE A 648 72.79 -12.97 19.55
CA ILE A 648 74.12 -12.35 19.51
C ILE A 648 75.18 -13.43 19.25
N ALA A 649 76.09 -13.17 18.32
CA ALA A 649 77.34 -13.89 18.15
C ALA A 649 78.50 -12.96 18.54
N GLU A 650 79.52 -13.49 19.22
CA GLU A 650 80.67 -12.70 19.66
C GLU A 650 81.84 -12.85 18.70
N PHE A 651 82.41 -11.72 18.31
CA PHE A 651 83.65 -11.63 17.54
C PHE A 651 84.71 -10.88 18.34
N ILE A 652 85.88 -11.47 18.53
CA ILE A 652 86.87 -10.92 19.47
C ILE A 652 87.94 -10.14 18.71
N ILE A 653 88.25 -8.94 19.16
CA ILE A 653 89.46 -8.21 18.75
C ILE A 653 90.48 -8.37 19.88
N ILE A 654 91.59 -9.03 19.59
CA ILE A 654 92.71 -9.20 20.54
C ILE A 654 93.77 -8.13 20.31
N SER A 655 94.50 -7.80 21.37
CA SER A 655 95.65 -6.88 21.27
C SER A 655 96.83 -7.52 20.54
N LYS A 656 97.74 -6.70 19.98
CA LYS A 656 98.96 -7.22 19.33
C LYS A 656 99.82 -8.08 20.30
N PRO A 657 100.05 -7.71 21.57
CA PRO A 657 100.73 -8.57 22.55
C PRO A 657 100.05 -9.93 22.75
N GLU A 658 98.72 -9.98 22.88
CA GLU A 658 97.97 -11.23 23.06
C GLU A 658 98.04 -12.13 21.82
N ALA A 659 98.10 -11.53 20.64
CA ALA A 659 98.37 -12.27 19.42
C ALA A 659 99.79 -12.88 19.47
N VAL A 660 100.81 -12.13 19.90
CA VAL A 660 102.16 -12.71 20.09
C VAL A 660 102.16 -13.83 21.14
N ASP A 661 101.38 -13.72 22.23
CA ASP A 661 101.21 -14.82 23.20
C ASP A 661 100.57 -16.07 22.59
N THR A 662 99.60 -15.88 21.71
CA THR A 662 99.00 -16.98 20.93
C THR A 662 100.06 -17.63 20.04
N LEU A 663 100.88 -16.82 19.36
CA LEU A 663 101.98 -17.30 18.52
C LEU A 663 103.06 -18.05 19.33
N ILE A 664 103.38 -17.58 20.54
CA ILE A 664 104.27 -18.27 21.48
C ILE A 664 103.66 -19.63 21.87
N SER A 665 102.37 -19.66 22.19
CA SER A 665 101.68 -20.91 22.55
C SER A 665 101.70 -21.92 21.40
N MET A 666 101.50 -21.45 20.16
CA MET A 666 101.65 -22.28 18.96
C MET A 666 103.09 -22.80 18.79
N LEU A 667 104.09 -21.96 19.05
CA LEU A 667 105.51 -22.34 18.97
C LEU A 667 105.86 -23.39 20.03
N ASN A 668 105.39 -23.21 21.26
CA ASN A 668 105.57 -24.16 22.36
C ASN A 668 104.93 -25.51 22.01
N ARG A 669 103.70 -25.50 21.49
CA ARG A 669 103.03 -26.72 21.02
C ARG A 669 103.81 -27.42 19.91
N ALA A 670 104.35 -26.67 18.94
CA ALA A 670 105.18 -27.25 17.87
C ALA A 670 106.45 -27.93 18.43
N ASN A 671 107.05 -27.35 19.49
CA ASN A 671 108.17 -27.95 20.19
C ASN A 671 107.76 -29.21 20.98
N GLU A 672 106.69 -29.15 21.77
CA GLU A 672 106.19 -30.25 22.60
C GLU A 672 105.73 -31.46 21.76
N THR A 673 105.13 -31.20 20.60
CA THR A 673 104.67 -32.25 19.67
C THR A 673 105.80 -32.79 18.77
N GLY A 674 107.04 -32.33 18.96
CA GLY A 674 108.21 -32.77 18.18
C GLY A 674 108.23 -32.27 16.73
N GLN A 675 107.34 -31.34 16.37
CA GLN A 675 107.31 -30.69 15.07
C GLN A 675 108.45 -29.66 14.90
N LEU A 676 109.04 -29.19 16.01
CA LEU A 676 110.26 -28.41 16.09
C LEU A 676 111.30 -29.20 16.90
N LYS A 677 112.34 -29.73 16.25
CA LYS A 677 113.23 -30.76 16.84
C LYS A 677 114.51 -30.21 17.49
N ASN A 678 114.86 -28.96 17.21
CA ASN A 678 116.12 -28.37 17.66
C ASN A 678 115.87 -27.30 18.74
N ARG A 679 116.38 -27.56 19.95
CA ARG A 679 116.22 -26.68 21.11
C ARG A 679 116.87 -25.31 20.93
N GLY A 680 117.97 -25.22 20.16
CA GLY A 680 118.62 -23.95 19.83
C GLY A 680 117.75 -23.07 18.93
N ILE A 681 117.10 -23.67 17.93
CA ILE A 681 116.16 -22.99 17.04
C ILE A 681 114.92 -22.53 17.83
N TYR A 682 114.36 -23.40 18.67
CA TYR A 682 113.26 -23.03 19.58
C TYR A 682 113.61 -21.83 20.45
N ASN A 683 114.75 -21.86 21.15
CA ASN A 683 115.18 -20.76 22.02
C ASN A 683 115.36 -19.45 21.24
N SER A 684 115.89 -19.52 20.01
CA SER A 684 116.07 -18.36 19.11
C SER A 684 114.72 -17.74 18.73
N LEU A 685 113.78 -18.57 18.26
CA LEU A 685 112.44 -18.16 17.85
C LEU A 685 111.62 -17.62 19.03
N TYR A 686 111.62 -18.34 20.16
CA TYR A 686 110.92 -17.96 21.39
C TYR A 686 111.42 -16.62 21.92
N LYS A 687 112.75 -16.41 21.98
CA LYS A 687 113.35 -15.15 22.43
C LYS A 687 112.97 -13.96 21.53
N LYS A 688 112.83 -14.18 20.20
CA LYS A 688 112.35 -13.13 19.28
C LYS A 688 110.88 -12.77 19.57
N LEU A 689 110.02 -13.76 19.81
CA LEU A 689 108.63 -13.50 20.18
C LEU A 689 108.52 -12.78 21.54
N GLU A 690 109.28 -13.18 22.55
CA GLU A 690 109.30 -12.48 23.85
C GLU A 690 109.79 -11.04 23.73
N ASN A 691 110.84 -10.80 22.93
CA ASN A 691 111.34 -9.46 22.69
C ASN A 691 110.32 -8.61 21.94
N SER A 692 109.68 -9.16 20.90
CA SER A 692 108.62 -8.44 20.19
C SER A 692 107.42 -8.15 21.10
N LYS A 693 107.05 -9.06 21.99
CA LYS A 693 105.98 -8.84 22.98
C LYS A 693 106.34 -7.68 23.91
N LYS A 694 107.55 -7.69 24.48
CA LYS A 694 108.04 -6.60 25.34
C LYS A 694 108.06 -5.25 24.63
N ASP A 695 108.41 -5.23 23.34
CA ASP A 695 108.38 -4.02 22.53
C ASP A 695 106.95 -3.54 22.29
N LEU A 696 105.99 -4.43 22.00
CA LEU A 696 104.57 -4.09 21.88
C LEU A 696 103.98 -3.55 23.19
N GLU A 697 104.29 -4.18 24.32
CA GLU A 697 103.84 -3.73 25.66
C GLU A 697 104.39 -2.34 26.03
N LYS A 698 105.56 -1.97 25.49
CA LYS A 698 106.16 -0.63 25.63
C LYS A 698 105.67 0.39 24.58
N GLY A 699 104.84 -0.03 23.62
CA GLY A 699 104.37 0.80 22.50
C GLY A 699 105.38 0.98 21.35
N ASN A 700 106.49 0.23 21.35
CA ASN A 700 107.55 0.33 20.34
C ASN A 700 107.20 -0.47 19.06
N MET A 701 106.17 -0.03 18.33
CA MET A 701 105.58 -0.76 17.19
C MET A 701 106.59 -1.10 16.09
N ASN A 702 107.49 -0.17 15.72
CA ASN A 702 108.50 -0.41 14.67
C ASN A 702 109.53 -1.48 15.08
N SER A 703 109.96 -1.47 16.35
CA SER A 703 110.91 -2.45 16.89
C SER A 703 110.28 -3.84 16.96
N ALA A 704 109.04 -3.90 17.43
CA ALA A 704 108.26 -5.14 17.47
C ALA A 704 108.05 -5.74 16.08
N SER A 705 107.59 -4.95 15.11
CA SER A 705 107.41 -5.40 13.71
C SER A 705 108.73 -5.86 13.09
N GLY A 706 109.83 -5.13 13.32
CA GLY A 706 111.17 -5.55 12.89
C GLY A 706 111.58 -6.91 13.47
N THR A 707 111.31 -7.13 14.76
CA THR A 707 111.60 -8.40 15.44
C THR A 707 110.72 -9.54 14.95
N LEU A 708 109.42 -9.30 14.70
CA LEU A 708 108.51 -10.30 14.12
C LEU A 708 108.88 -10.65 12.67
N ASN A 709 109.36 -9.70 11.87
CA ASN A 709 109.89 -9.97 10.54
C ASN A 709 111.14 -10.85 10.60
N ALA A 710 112.04 -10.61 11.56
CA ALA A 710 113.20 -11.47 11.80
C ALA A 710 112.78 -12.88 12.24
N PHE A 711 111.75 -13.00 13.09
CA PHE A 711 111.15 -14.28 13.45
C PHE A 711 110.55 -15.00 12.24
N SER A 712 109.76 -14.30 11.42
CA SER A 712 109.12 -14.82 10.20
C SER A 712 110.17 -15.30 9.17
N SER A 713 111.26 -14.55 9.02
CA SER A 713 112.38 -14.92 8.14
C SER A 713 113.12 -16.17 8.63
N GLU A 714 113.31 -16.31 9.95
CA GLU A 714 113.91 -17.51 10.53
C GLU A 714 112.98 -18.72 10.43
N LEU A 715 111.66 -18.56 10.59
CA LEU A 715 110.69 -19.61 10.32
C LEU A 715 110.86 -20.16 8.89
N GLU A 716 110.97 -19.27 7.90
CA GLU A 716 111.17 -19.67 6.50
C GLU A 716 112.48 -20.43 6.30
N ALA A 717 113.58 -19.95 6.91
CA ALA A 717 114.88 -20.59 6.80
C ALA A 717 114.92 -22.02 7.39
N GLN A 718 114.02 -22.31 8.35
CA GLN A 718 113.93 -23.58 9.06
C GLN A 718 112.85 -24.53 8.53
N ARG A 719 112.05 -24.09 7.55
CA ARG A 719 111.02 -24.89 6.88
C ARG A 719 111.62 -26.18 6.31
N GLY A 720 111.08 -27.32 6.74
CA GLY A 720 111.52 -28.65 6.28
C GLY A 720 112.88 -29.12 6.83
N LYS A 721 113.62 -28.28 7.57
CA LYS A 721 114.90 -28.64 8.19
C LYS A 721 114.73 -28.94 9.68
N GLY A 722 114.46 -27.89 10.46
CA GLY A 722 114.27 -27.95 11.91
C GLY A 722 112.80 -27.90 12.32
N LEU A 723 111.92 -27.44 11.42
CA LEU A 723 110.50 -27.21 11.63
C LEU A 723 109.67 -27.95 10.56
N SER A 724 108.66 -28.70 11.01
CA SER A 724 107.75 -29.41 10.10
C SER A 724 106.95 -28.45 9.21
N GLU A 725 106.57 -28.90 8.02
CA GLU A 725 105.80 -28.10 7.05
C GLU A 725 104.46 -27.60 7.62
N ASN A 726 103.76 -28.44 8.39
CA ASN A 726 102.48 -28.07 9.03
C ASN A 726 102.67 -26.98 10.09
N ALA A 727 103.67 -27.15 10.97
CA ALA A 727 103.97 -26.16 12.00
C ALA A 727 104.46 -24.84 11.40
N TRP A 728 105.29 -24.91 10.35
CA TRP A 728 105.70 -23.72 9.60
C TRP A 728 104.47 -23.01 9.04
N LYS A 729 103.56 -23.72 8.37
CA LYS A 729 102.36 -23.12 7.75
C LYS A 729 101.49 -22.42 8.79
N GLU A 730 101.24 -23.06 9.94
CA GLU A 730 100.43 -22.48 11.03
C GLU A 730 101.11 -21.24 11.65
N LEU A 731 102.39 -21.37 12.05
CA LEU A 731 103.14 -20.29 12.68
C LEU A 731 103.35 -19.11 11.73
N LYS A 732 103.69 -19.38 10.46
CA LYS A 732 103.91 -18.36 9.44
C LYS A 732 102.62 -17.62 9.12
N SER A 733 101.51 -18.34 8.91
CA SER A 733 100.22 -17.72 8.61
C SER A 733 99.76 -16.81 9.75
N PHE A 734 99.97 -17.23 11.00
CA PHE A 734 99.58 -16.42 12.16
C PHE A 734 100.55 -15.25 12.42
N ALA A 735 101.86 -15.45 12.22
CA ALA A 735 102.85 -14.37 12.26
C ALA A 735 102.57 -13.30 11.19
N ASP A 736 102.18 -13.72 9.99
CA ASP A 736 101.81 -12.80 8.91
C ASP A 736 100.52 -12.05 9.24
N LEU A 737 99.54 -12.68 9.90
CA LEU A 737 98.35 -11.99 10.41
C LEU A 737 98.74 -10.87 11.39
N ILE A 738 99.66 -11.13 12.32
CA ILE A 738 100.16 -10.11 13.27
C ILE A 738 100.90 -9.01 12.49
N LEU A 739 101.77 -9.35 11.55
CA LEU A 739 102.52 -8.38 10.74
C LEU A 739 101.61 -7.48 9.89
N GLN A 740 100.52 -8.03 9.33
CA GLN A 740 99.52 -7.26 8.57
C GLN A 740 98.72 -6.28 9.42
N SER A 741 98.75 -6.42 10.75
CA SER A 741 98.08 -5.51 11.68
C SER A 741 98.88 -4.25 12.04
N PHE A 742 100.14 -4.15 11.61
CA PHE A 742 101.00 -2.98 11.82
C PHE A 742 100.76 -1.86 10.80
#